data_AF-A0A4Q3SCW0-F1
#
_entry.id   AF-A0A4Q3SCW0-F1
#
_cell.length_a   1.000
_cell.length_b   1.000
_cell.length_c   1.000
_cell.angle_alpha   90.00
_cell.angle_beta   90.00
_cell.angle_gamma   90.00
#
_symmetry.space_group_name_H-M   'P 1'
#
loop_
_entity.id
_entity.type
_entity.pdbx_description
1 polymer ?
#
loop_
_entity_poly.entity_id
_entity_poly.type
_entity_poly.pdbx_seq_one_letter_code
_entity_poly.pdbx_strand_id
1 'polypeptide(L)'
;MEINRRFTTLVFPQQFDGNAIRVNIVLIPRNRDPFLPVDTYAGAPADNLTPFADLIPEFKAFVVNSLEDFPVANTNAPVKKPQEAVLQGLTAAPGKKTLLTALRDESGLKITKSNAEDNAGAAVPMEKSVRKYLPESYRAAFNFTSPKHPNAKTDDSYHCAMRKEAPKKPITVSSDDISWGQVYGYALRQPMLARAAGLVYEATIPLSDPAWFTKGGYLYISLENQDYQQVQAHSLSHANGALIKQYAARIPKLKQGEPRSLFAPVLFPVLIKADPDDPTEPVPLGNWDKIFAESNEYNDGFAKIVHANQPVSKNILTEQFDGTHPVHDAGIRMGWDDEQLLIWYIRQLRGDENNFDPPAADGKDRMDMLLGVFGYRVDVKQSDQPAAKWQSLNTVVTNAQYKVGNTSIDNAIGETLELPYQVYPTQIDGDDNAGFWLPMYYTNWIGKSLVMKDSDAAEIYYHGQSKKNASDATQLFNPGPLTVSLLYGNTYDFRVRLCDLSNGGPTAEQDPIVQGPAPAASVHFKRFIAPANLRVLNLEDAFNSASNSTKHIEFFNQTIDDGEETYDSNPHLEIKRPLLGYPAVVFTNKYQLAGQDPIFLLKNIPVEKDPDTGLLKAQQVEPALADPDVKKVEVIVE
;
A
#
# COMPACT_ATOMS: atom_id res chain seq x y z
N MET A 1 0.13 -4.04 30.07
CA MET A 1 0.95 -4.73 29.03
C MET A 1 1.48 -6.05 29.58
N GLU A 2 1.40 -7.16 28.83
CA GLU A 2 1.91 -8.47 29.27
C GLU A 2 3.45 -8.48 29.29
N ILE A 3 4.05 -8.51 30.48
CA ILE A 3 5.51 -8.44 30.67
C ILE A 3 6.16 -9.76 30.24
N ASN A 4 5.46 -10.89 30.41
CA ASN A 4 5.99 -12.22 30.11
C ASN A 4 6.03 -12.54 28.62
N ARG A 5 5.25 -11.86 27.78
CA ARG A 5 5.15 -12.15 26.35
C ARG A 5 6.52 -12.09 25.65
N ARG A 6 6.87 -13.14 24.92
CA ARG A 6 8.07 -13.30 24.09
C ARG A 6 7.75 -13.54 22.63
N PHE A 7 6.64 -14.21 22.35
CA PHE A 7 6.18 -14.47 21.00
C PHE A 7 4.71 -14.12 20.82
N THR A 8 4.34 -13.95 19.56
CA THR A 8 2.95 -13.80 19.13
C THR A 8 2.70 -14.74 17.97
N THR A 9 1.66 -15.56 18.07
CA THR A 9 1.19 -16.36 16.93
C THR A 9 -0.07 -15.72 16.35
N LEU A 10 -0.01 -15.47 15.05
CA LEU A 10 -1.12 -14.99 14.25
C LEU A 10 -1.44 -16.03 13.18
N VAL A 11 -2.72 -16.18 12.84
CA VAL A 11 -3.14 -17.06 11.75
C VAL A 11 -4.01 -16.29 10.78
N PHE A 12 -3.69 -16.40 9.49
CA PHE A 12 -4.41 -15.76 8.41
C PHE A 12 -4.94 -16.83 7.44
N PRO A 13 -6.24 -17.13 7.46
CA PRO A 13 -6.84 -18.01 6.46
C PRO A 13 -6.79 -17.32 5.10
N GLN A 14 -6.47 -18.09 4.06
CA GLN A 14 -6.24 -17.58 2.70
C GLN A 14 -7.36 -18.03 1.76
N GLN A 15 -7.68 -19.33 1.79
CA GLN A 15 -8.66 -19.93 0.91
C GLN A 15 -9.19 -21.22 1.54
N PHE A 16 -10.45 -21.50 1.28
CA PHE A 16 -11.05 -22.81 1.45
C PHE A 16 -11.29 -23.40 0.06
N ASP A 17 -10.74 -24.59 -0.21
CA ASP A 17 -10.88 -25.26 -1.52
C ASP A 17 -12.13 -26.17 -1.61
N GLY A 18 -12.91 -26.23 -0.53
CA GLY A 18 -14.04 -27.15 -0.37
C GLY A 18 -13.76 -28.29 0.60
N ASN A 19 -12.50 -28.64 0.86
CA ASN A 19 -12.10 -29.73 1.76
C ASN A 19 -11.00 -29.35 2.75
N ALA A 20 -10.22 -28.31 2.47
CA ALA A 20 -9.14 -27.87 3.30
C ALA A 20 -9.02 -26.34 3.30
N ILE A 21 -8.51 -25.81 4.40
CA ILE A 21 -8.22 -24.39 4.56
C ILE A 21 -6.72 -24.19 4.40
N ARG A 22 -6.30 -23.39 3.42
CA ARG A 22 -4.93 -22.87 3.35
C ARG A 22 -4.79 -21.73 4.34
N VAL A 23 -3.73 -21.75 5.14
CA VAL A 23 -3.43 -20.74 6.15
C VAL A 23 -1.98 -20.29 6.07
N ASN A 24 -1.78 -19.02 6.37
CA ASN A 24 -0.46 -18.49 6.68
C ASN A 24 -0.37 -18.24 8.19
N ILE A 25 0.73 -18.65 8.79
CA ILE A 25 1.03 -18.53 10.22
C ILE A 25 2.14 -17.51 10.35
N VAL A 26 1.93 -16.46 11.15
CA VAL A 26 2.95 -15.46 11.44
C VAL A 26 3.41 -15.61 12.88
N LEU A 27 4.69 -15.90 13.08
CA LEU A 27 5.34 -15.98 14.38
C LEU A 27 6.19 -14.73 14.57
N ILE A 28 5.77 -13.84 15.48
CA ILE A 28 6.45 -12.57 15.73
C ILE A 28 7.19 -12.66 17.06
N PRO A 29 8.54 -12.66 17.05
CA PRO A 29 9.32 -12.44 18.26
C PRO A 29 9.11 -11.02 18.76
N ARG A 30 9.00 -10.86 20.08
CA ARG A 30 9.07 -9.52 20.70
C ARG A 30 10.43 -8.90 20.38
N ASN A 31 10.50 -7.56 20.35
CA ASN A 31 11.72 -6.76 20.09
C ASN A 31 12.92 -7.20 20.97
N ARG A 32 13.61 -8.26 20.58
CA ARG A 32 14.67 -8.93 21.33
C ARG A 32 15.62 -9.57 20.32
N ASP A 33 16.86 -9.70 20.75
CA ASP A 33 17.89 -10.37 19.98
C ASP A 33 17.54 -11.85 19.74
N PRO A 34 17.48 -12.32 18.48
CA PRO A 34 17.06 -13.67 18.16
C PRO A 34 18.10 -14.74 18.51
N PHE A 35 19.34 -14.36 18.82
CA PHE A 35 20.43 -15.28 19.17
C PHE A 35 20.56 -15.50 20.67
N LEU A 36 19.95 -14.64 21.48
CA LEU A 36 19.94 -14.80 22.93
C LEU A 36 18.88 -15.84 23.33
N PRO A 37 19.19 -16.69 24.33
CA PRO A 37 18.18 -17.56 24.93
C PRO A 37 16.96 -16.76 25.36
N VAL A 38 15.78 -17.34 25.19
CA VAL A 38 14.54 -16.68 25.58
C VAL A 38 14.44 -16.75 27.10
N ASP A 39 14.61 -15.59 27.72
CA ASP A 39 14.48 -15.39 29.16
C ASP A 39 13.03 -15.55 29.61
N THR A 40 12.87 -16.22 30.74
CA THR A 40 11.57 -16.44 31.37
C THR A 40 11.37 -15.51 32.56
N TYR A 41 10.22 -15.58 33.22
CA TYR A 41 9.93 -14.79 34.41
C TYR A 41 10.33 -15.55 35.68
N ALA A 42 10.55 -14.83 36.77
CA ALA A 42 10.90 -15.44 38.05
C ALA A 42 9.83 -16.47 38.47
N GLY A 43 10.28 -17.70 38.78
CA GLY A 43 9.38 -18.82 39.12
C GLY A 43 8.86 -19.63 37.93
N ALA A 44 9.32 -19.35 36.71
CA ALA A 44 9.06 -20.24 35.57
C ALA A 44 9.72 -21.62 35.77
N PRO A 45 9.11 -22.71 35.23
CA PRO A 45 9.60 -24.08 35.43
C PRO A 45 10.93 -24.38 34.71
N ALA A 46 11.27 -23.57 33.72
CA ALA A 46 12.54 -23.61 32.99
C ALA A 46 12.92 -22.18 32.61
N ASP A 47 14.21 -21.96 32.36
CA ASP A 47 14.75 -20.70 31.86
C ASP A 47 15.71 -20.97 30.69
N ASN A 48 16.05 -19.92 29.93
CA ASN A 48 16.91 -19.99 28.75
C ASN A 48 16.37 -20.92 27.66
N LEU A 49 15.13 -20.70 27.23
CA LEU A 49 14.50 -21.49 26.16
C LEU A 49 15.19 -21.25 24.81
N THR A 50 14.95 -22.16 23.86
CA THR A 50 15.61 -22.14 22.54
C THR A 50 15.49 -20.76 21.87
N PRO A 51 16.58 -20.08 21.51
CA PRO A 51 16.55 -18.77 20.83
C PRO A 51 15.74 -18.81 19.53
N PHE A 52 15.17 -17.67 19.11
CA PHE A 52 14.38 -17.61 17.88
C PHE A 52 15.19 -18.01 16.64
N ALA A 53 16.49 -17.68 16.58
CA ALA A 53 17.35 -18.05 15.47
C ALA A 53 17.50 -19.57 15.30
N ASP A 54 17.48 -20.32 16.42
CA ASP A 54 17.64 -21.77 16.47
C ASP A 54 16.31 -22.54 16.51
N LEU A 55 15.22 -21.88 16.89
CA LEU A 55 13.90 -22.49 17.02
C LEU A 55 13.41 -23.10 15.70
N ILE A 56 13.06 -24.37 15.67
CA ILE A 56 12.29 -24.95 14.55
C ILE A 56 10.85 -25.06 15.03
N PRO A 57 9.92 -24.17 14.60
CA PRO A 57 8.59 -24.13 15.21
C PRO A 57 7.79 -25.41 14.99
N GLU A 58 7.25 -25.94 16.09
CA GLU A 58 6.28 -27.02 16.07
C GLU A 58 4.90 -26.40 16.35
N PHE A 59 4.05 -26.33 15.33
CA PHE A 59 2.73 -25.71 15.46
C PHE A 59 1.63 -26.75 15.65
N LYS A 60 0.61 -26.38 16.44
CA LYS A 60 -0.69 -27.06 16.48
C LYS A 60 -1.81 -26.10 16.17
N ALA A 61 -2.78 -26.56 15.38
CA ALA A 61 -3.99 -25.81 15.08
C ALA A 61 -5.14 -26.19 16.00
N PHE A 62 -5.96 -25.21 16.34
CA PHE A 62 -7.13 -25.39 17.18
C PHE A 62 -8.34 -24.71 16.57
N VAL A 63 -9.45 -25.45 16.49
CA VAL A 63 -10.72 -25.00 15.95
C VAL A 63 -11.73 -24.85 17.09
N VAL A 64 -12.37 -23.68 17.16
CA VAL A 64 -13.50 -23.41 18.06
C VAL A 64 -14.76 -23.30 17.22
N ASN A 65 -15.65 -24.28 17.34
CA ASN A 65 -16.87 -24.42 16.52
C ASN A 65 -18.04 -23.55 16.99
N SER A 66 -17.76 -22.32 17.42
CA SER A 66 -18.77 -21.35 17.82
C SER A 66 -18.29 -19.92 17.57
N LEU A 67 -19.25 -19.05 17.24
CA LEU A 67 -19.07 -17.59 17.14
C LEU A 67 -19.79 -16.84 18.26
N GLU A 68 -20.40 -17.56 19.22
CA GLU A 68 -21.22 -16.98 20.28
C GLU A 68 -20.38 -16.17 21.29
N ASP A 69 -19.14 -16.61 21.57
CA ASP A 69 -18.21 -15.96 22.49
C ASP A 69 -16.81 -15.84 21.88
N PHE A 70 -15.89 -15.23 22.63
CA PHE A 70 -14.48 -15.18 22.28
C PHE A 70 -13.82 -16.58 22.32
N PRO A 71 -12.74 -16.80 21.57
CA PRO A 71 -11.98 -18.04 21.65
C PRO A 71 -11.28 -18.14 23.01
N VAL A 72 -11.58 -19.20 23.76
CA VAL A 72 -10.99 -19.47 25.09
C VAL A 72 -10.22 -20.79 25.03
N ALA A 73 -8.92 -20.78 25.33
CA ALA A 73 -8.08 -21.97 25.11
C ALA A 73 -8.34 -23.11 26.12
N ASN A 74 -8.75 -22.77 27.35
CA ASN A 74 -8.93 -23.72 28.46
C ASN A 74 -10.39 -23.85 28.94
N THR A 75 -11.37 -23.54 28.08
CA THR A 75 -12.79 -23.73 28.44
C THR A 75 -13.16 -25.21 28.51
N ASN A 76 -13.94 -25.58 29.53
CA ASN A 76 -14.53 -26.91 29.69
C ASN A 76 -15.91 -27.02 29.04
N ALA A 77 -16.48 -25.94 28.48
CA ALA A 77 -17.78 -25.94 27.84
C ALA A 77 -17.77 -26.80 26.56
N PRO A 78 -18.54 -27.90 26.45
CA PRO A 78 -18.42 -28.89 25.37
C PRO A 78 -18.55 -28.31 23.94
N VAL A 79 -19.41 -27.31 23.76
CA VAL A 79 -19.68 -26.68 22.45
C VAL A 79 -18.58 -25.69 22.03
N LYS A 80 -17.82 -25.17 23.00
CA LYS A 80 -16.80 -24.12 22.79
C LYS A 80 -15.38 -24.63 22.96
N LYS A 81 -15.22 -25.87 23.44
CA LYS A 81 -13.93 -26.50 23.67
C LYS A 81 -13.11 -26.51 22.36
N PRO A 82 -11.88 -25.97 22.38
CA PRO A 82 -10.99 -26.05 21.23
C PRO A 82 -10.74 -27.50 20.83
N GLN A 83 -10.85 -27.77 19.54
CA GLN A 83 -10.63 -29.08 18.93
C GLN A 83 -9.30 -29.03 18.17
N GLU A 84 -8.42 -30.00 18.42
CA GLU A 84 -7.13 -30.08 17.74
C GLU A 84 -7.35 -30.40 16.25
N ALA A 85 -6.68 -29.64 15.40
CA ALA A 85 -6.68 -29.82 13.96
C ALA A 85 -5.26 -30.14 13.47
N VAL A 86 -5.18 -31.06 12.51
CA VAL A 86 -3.91 -31.49 11.93
C VAL A 86 -3.43 -30.45 10.92
N LEU A 87 -2.20 -29.98 11.10
CA LEU A 87 -1.50 -29.17 10.12
C LEU A 87 -0.75 -30.07 9.13
N GLN A 88 -0.87 -29.77 7.84
CA GLN A 88 -0.19 -30.47 6.76
C GLN A 88 0.61 -29.49 5.90
N GLY A 89 1.74 -29.95 5.38
CA GLY A 89 2.55 -29.19 4.43
C GLY A 89 3.17 -27.90 5.01
N LEU A 90 3.50 -27.89 6.30
CA LEU A 90 4.16 -26.75 6.93
C LEU A 90 5.48 -26.43 6.21
N THR A 91 5.60 -25.23 5.68
CA THR A 91 6.83 -24.77 5.00
C THR A 91 7.97 -24.63 6.00
N ALA A 92 9.17 -25.11 5.67
CA ALA A 92 10.36 -24.92 6.50
C ALA A 92 11.12 -23.62 6.16
N ALA A 93 11.90 -23.11 7.12
CA ALA A 93 12.84 -22.00 6.92
C ALA A 93 14.29 -22.45 7.22
N PRO A 94 14.89 -23.32 6.38
CA PRO A 94 16.16 -24.00 6.70
C PRO A 94 17.35 -23.05 6.85
N GLY A 95 17.36 -21.91 6.15
CA GLY A 95 18.43 -20.90 6.20
C GLY A 95 18.26 -19.82 7.28
N LYS A 96 17.24 -19.92 8.15
CA LYS A 96 16.84 -18.84 9.06
C LYS A 96 18.00 -18.28 9.89
N LYS A 97 18.74 -19.14 10.60
CA LYS A 97 19.84 -18.71 11.48
C LYS A 97 20.90 -17.95 10.69
N THR A 98 21.35 -18.53 9.59
CA THR A 98 22.35 -17.94 8.70
C THR A 98 21.91 -16.58 8.17
N LEU A 99 20.65 -16.48 7.75
CA LEU A 99 20.07 -15.23 7.25
C LEU A 99 19.99 -14.15 8.34
N LEU A 100 19.53 -14.49 9.55
CA LEU A 100 19.51 -13.56 10.68
C LEU A 100 20.93 -13.10 11.04
N THR A 101 21.93 -13.98 10.91
CA THR A 101 23.34 -13.64 11.15
C THR A 101 23.82 -12.65 10.11
N ALA A 102 23.53 -12.88 8.82
CA ALA A 102 23.86 -11.94 7.76
C ALA A 102 23.12 -10.60 7.90
N LEU A 103 21.87 -10.61 8.37
CA LEU A 103 21.13 -9.39 8.69
C LEU A 103 21.78 -8.57 9.82
N ARG A 104 22.43 -9.22 10.79
CA ARG A 104 23.15 -8.52 11.86
C ARG A 104 24.53 -8.03 11.38
N ASP A 105 25.27 -8.89 10.69
CA ASP A 105 26.71 -8.70 10.47
C ASP A 105 27.05 -8.10 9.09
N GLU A 106 26.21 -8.30 8.07
CA GLU A 106 26.53 -8.00 6.66
C GLU A 106 25.58 -6.98 6.00
N SER A 107 24.46 -6.65 6.64
CA SER A 107 23.45 -5.72 6.09
C SER A 107 23.82 -4.24 6.19
N GLY A 108 24.80 -3.90 7.03
CA GLY A 108 25.14 -2.53 7.40
C GLY A 108 24.17 -1.88 8.41
N LEU A 109 23.20 -2.63 8.94
CA LEU A 109 22.24 -2.14 9.94
C LEU A 109 22.91 -1.99 11.32
N LYS A 110 22.65 -0.86 12.00
CA LYS A 110 23.10 -0.62 13.38
C LYS A 110 22.04 -1.08 14.36
N ILE A 111 22.03 -2.37 14.70
CA ILE A 111 21.03 -2.96 15.61
C ILE A 111 21.47 -2.75 17.06
N THR A 112 21.17 -1.58 17.62
CA THR A 112 21.65 -1.15 18.96
C THR A 112 20.53 -0.80 19.93
N LYS A 113 19.30 -0.55 19.44
CA LYS A 113 18.16 -0.18 20.30
C LYS A 113 17.58 -1.39 21.02
N SER A 114 17.34 -1.21 22.32
CA SER A 114 16.64 -2.19 23.16
C SER A 114 15.11 -2.08 23.06
N ASN A 115 14.41 -3.06 23.64
CA ASN A 115 12.95 -3.01 23.83
C ASN A 115 12.46 -1.89 24.75
N ALA A 116 13.31 -1.37 25.63
CA ALA A 116 12.97 -0.25 26.50
C ALA A 116 12.92 1.06 25.72
N GLU A 117 13.83 1.22 24.74
CA GLU A 117 13.95 2.41 23.90
C GLU A 117 12.99 2.40 22.72
N ASP A 118 12.70 1.22 22.16
CA ASP A 118 11.76 1.04 21.05
C ASP A 118 10.52 0.28 21.51
N ASN A 119 9.59 1.03 22.11
CA ASN A 119 8.29 0.55 22.57
C ASN A 119 7.15 1.41 22.01
N ALA A 120 5.94 0.86 22.02
CA ALA A 120 4.76 1.60 21.59
C ALA A 120 4.54 2.85 22.46
N GLY A 121 4.45 4.01 21.82
CA GLY A 121 4.10 5.28 22.47
C GLY A 121 2.70 5.27 23.08
N ALA A 122 2.42 6.29 23.90
CA ALA A 122 1.10 6.49 24.53
C ALA A 122 -0.03 6.63 23.51
N ALA A 123 -1.27 6.43 23.95
CA ALA A 123 -2.45 6.69 23.15
C ALA A 123 -2.50 8.17 22.72
N VAL A 124 -2.90 8.42 21.46
CA VAL A 124 -3.02 9.77 20.91
C VAL A 124 -4.43 10.34 21.18
N PRO A 125 -4.56 11.61 21.59
CA PRO A 125 -5.87 12.28 21.68
C PRO A 125 -6.59 12.34 20.33
N MET A 126 -7.94 12.40 20.32
CA MET A 126 -8.74 12.34 19.09
C MET A 126 -8.41 13.47 18.10
N GLU A 127 -8.14 14.66 18.64
CA GLU A 127 -7.92 15.91 17.92
C GLU A 127 -6.58 15.89 17.18
N LYS A 128 -5.63 15.13 17.72
CA LYS A 128 -4.28 14.89 17.20
C LYS A 128 -4.14 13.57 16.43
N SER A 129 -5.24 12.82 16.28
CA SER A 129 -5.24 11.57 15.52
C SER A 129 -5.31 11.84 14.01
N VAL A 130 -5.73 10.85 13.24
CA VAL A 130 -5.80 10.92 11.78
C VAL A 130 -7.11 11.58 11.33
N ARG A 131 -7.03 12.34 10.24
CA ARG A 131 -8.16 12.95 9.52
C ARG A 131 -8.15 12.50 8.06
N LYS A 132 -9.30 12.51 7.41
CA LYS A 132 -9.46 12.20 5.99
C LYS A 132 -10.49 13.16 5.38
N TYR A 133 -10.15 13.81 4.28
CA TYR A 133 -11.15 14.50 3.47
C TYR A 133 -11.85 13.48 2.57
N LEU A 134 -13.18 13.47 2.53
CA LEU A 134 -13.99 12.56 1.72
C LEU A 134 -14.29 13.20 0.35
N PRO A 135 -13.63 12.75 -0.74
CA PRO A 135 -13.79 13.33 -2.06
C PRO A 135 -15.22 13.21 -2.59
N GLU A 136 -15.60 14.07 -3.53
CA GLU A 136 -16.87 13.97 -4.26
C GLU A 136 -17.03 12.59 -4.92
N SER A 137 -15.96 12.04 -5.48
CA SER A 137 -15.99 10.70 -6.07
C SER A 137 -16.33 9.59 -5.06
N TYR A 138 -15.89 9.71 -3.80
CA TYR A 138 -16.28 8.78 -2.74
C TYR A 138 -17.75 8.96 -2.36
N ARG A 139 -18.18 10.21 -2.16
CA ARG A 139 -19.56 10.56 -1.79
C ARG A 139 -20.57 10.18 -2.87
N ALA A 140 -20.16 10.18 -4.14
CA ALA A 140 -21.00 9.79 -5.27
C ALA A 140 -20.98 8.27 -5.56
N ALA A 141 -20.05 7.50 -4.97
CA ALA A 141 -19.92 6.07 -5.26
C ALA A 141 -21.06 5.23 -4.65
N PHE A 142 -21.71 5.71 -3.60
CA PHE A 142 -22.80 5.02 -2.90
C PHE A 142 -23.80 6.03 -2.34
N ASN A 143 -24.86 5.56 -1.66
CA ASN A 143 -25.85 6.42 -1.04
C ASN A 143 -25.31 7.12 0.23
N PHE A 144 -24.39 8.06 0.04
CA PHE A 144 -23.74 8.81 1.11
C PHE A 144 -24.70 9.85 1.71
N THR A 145 -24.85 9.83 3.04
CA THR A 145 -25.66 10.81 3.78
C THR A 145 -24.81 11.71 4.66
N SER A 146 -23.89 11.13 5.42
CA SER A 146 -23.06 11.82 6.39
C SER A 146 -21.83 10.97 6.74
N PRO A 147 -20.71 11.59 7.13
CA PRO A 147 -19.54 10.84 7.57
C PRO A 147 -19.83 9.96 8.81
N LYS A 148 -19.30 8.74 8.82
CA LYS A 148 -19.34 7.76 9.92
C LYS A 148 -18.48 8.17 11.11
N HIS A 149 -17.53 9.10 10.92
CA HIS A 149 -16.57 9.52 11.94
C HIS A 149 -16.30 11.03 11.91
N PRO A 150 -16.18 11.74 13.06
CA PRO A 150 -15.97 13.20 13.09
C PRO A 150 -14.69 13.71 12.40
N ASN A 151 -13.66 12.86 12.32
CA ASN A 151 -12.40 13.15 11.60
C ASN A 151 -12.47 12.88 10.09
N ALA A 152 -13.59 12.35 9.58
CA ALA A 152 -13.89 12.34 8.16
C ALA A 152 -14.55 13.68 7.81
N LYS A 153 -13.83 14.49 7.01
CA LYS A 153 -14.18 15.87 6.69
C LYS A 153 -14.71 15.97 5.26
N THR A 154 -15.72 16.81 5.07
CA THR A 154 -16.29 17.14 3.76
C THR A 154 -16.24 18.64 3.48
N ASP A 155 -15.65 19.41 4.40
CA ASP A 155 -15.50 20.86 4.34
C ASP A 155 -14.11 21.25 3.81
N ASP A 156 -13.86 22.55 3.75
CA ASP A 156 -12.60 23.12 3.26
C ASP A 156 -11.40 22.91 4.20
N SER A 157 -11.55 22.19 5.32
CA SER A 157 -10.46 22.02 6.28
C SER A 157 -9.20 21.40 5.67
N TYR A 158 -9.36 20.45 4.75
CA TYR A 158 -8.25 19.84 4.03
C TYR A 158 -7.62 20.79 3.01
N HIS A 159 -8.43 21.48 2.21
CA HIS A 159 -7.95 22.49 1.26
C HIS A 159 -7.19 23.61 1.96
N CYS A 160 -7.72 24.09 3.09
CA CYS A 160 -7.05 25.07 3.95
C CYS A 160 -5.74 24.52 4.51
N ALA A 161 -5.73 23.27 5.01
CA ALA A 161 -4.52 22.65 5.55
C ALA A 161 -3.42 22.50 4.50
N MET A 162 -3.76 22.10 3.27
CA MET A 162 -2.81 21.93 2.16
C MET A 162 -2.28 23.26 1.61
N ARG A 163 -3.07 24.35 1.67
CA ARG A 163 -2.69 25.68 1.17
C ARG A 163 -2.02 26.57 2.22
N LYS A 164 -2.16 26.25 3.51
CA LYS A 164 -1.61 27.04 4.59
C LYS A 164 -0.08 27.11 4.46
N GLU A 165 0.45 28.31 4.31
CA GLU A 165 1.88 28.54 4.46
C GLU A 165 2.25 28.38 5.94
N ALA A 166 2.99 27.32 6.24
CA ALA A 166 3.57 27.07 7.56
C ALA A 166 5.10 26.97 7.44
N PRO A 167 5.87 27.53 8.38
CA PRO A 167 7.31 27.33 8.40
C PRO A 167 7.59 25.84 8.56
N LYS A 168 8.09 25.21 7.50
CA LYS A 168 8.48 23.80 7.53
C LYS A 168 9.54 23.63 8.61
N LYS A 169 9.27 22.82 9.63
CA LYS A 169 10.30 22.47 10.62
C LYS A 169 11.48 21.81 9.87
N PRO A 170 12.73 22.06 10.29
CA PRO A 170 13.88 21.35 9.75
C PRO A 170 13.64 19.84 9.88
N ILE A 171 13.88 19.09 8.80
CA ILE A 171 13.78 17.63 8.84
C ILE A 171 14.80 17.15 9.86
N THR A 172 14.32 16.57 10.97
CA THR A 172 15.19 15.90 11.93
C THR A 172 15.55 14.56 11.32
N VAL A 173 16.82 14.36 10.96
CA VAL A 173 17.31 13.06 10.50
C VAL A 173 17.17 12.07 11.65
N SER A 174 16.37 11.01 11.45
CA SER A 174 16.23 9.94 12.42
C SER A 174 17.57 9.21 12.62
N SER A 175 17.90 8.80 13.84
CA SER A 175 19.08 7.97 14.10
C SER A 175 19.06 6.70 13.22
N ASP A 176 20.24 6.31 12.73
CA ASP A 176 20.47 5.03 12.03
C ASP A 176 20.32 3.80 12.95
N ASP A 177 20.28 4.02 14.27
CA ASP A 177 20.12 2.95 15.24
C ASP A 177 18.73 2.34 15.12
N ILE A 178 18.68 1.02 14.98
CA ILE A 178 17.44 0.25 14.90
C ILE A 178 17.37 -0.84 15.96
N SER A 179 16.17 -1.32 16.23
CA SER A 179 15.92 -2.46 17.10
C SER A 179 15.66 -3.74 16.30
N TRP A 180 15.74 -4.90 16.95
CA TRP A 180 15.31 -6.16 16.32
C TRP A 180 13.81 -6.16 15.95
N GLY A 181 12.98 -5.48 16.74
CA GLY A 181 11.56 -5.27 16.41
C GLY A 181 11.36 -4.55 15.09
N GLN A 182 12.17 -3.52 14.83
CA GLN A 182 12.18 -2.82 13.53
C GLN A 182 12.70 -3.71 12.41
N VAL A 183 13.74 -4.52 12.64
CA VAL A 183 14.23 -5.52 11.66
C VAL A 183 13.11 -6.50 11.28
N TYR A 184 12.40 -7.08 12.25
CA TYR A 184 11.27 -7.97 11.97
C TYR A 184 10.14 -7.24 11.23
N GLY A 185 9.84 -6.00 11.60
CA GLY A 185 8.84 -5.17 10.91
C GLY A 185 9.21 -4.84 9.46
N TYR A 186 10.49 -4.61 9.16
CA TYR A 186 10.98 -4.44 7.79
C TYR A 186 10.96 -5.76 7.02
N ALA A 187 11.35 -6.87 7.65
CA ALA A 187 11.29 -8.19 7.03
C ALA A 187 9.86 -8.57 6.65
N LEU A 188 8.86 -8.31 7.50
CA LEU A 188 7.44 -8.55 7.19
C LEU A 188 6.90 -7.71 6.01
N ARG A 189 7.52 -6.57 5.69
CA ARG A 189 7.20 -5.78 4.47
C ARG A 189 7.76 -6.43 3.19
N GLN A 190 8.66 -7.40 3.32
CA GLN A 190 9.35 -8.07 2.22
C GLN A 190 8.99 -9.57 2.24
N PRO A 191 7.97 -10.01 1.48
CA PRO A 191 7.35 -11.34 1.66
C PRO A 191 8.34 -12.51 1.60
N MET A 192 9.31 -12.45 0.68
CA MET A 192 10.32 -13.49 0.50
C MET A 192 11.29 -13.54 1.68
N LEU A 193 11.71 -12.36 2.17
CA LEU A 193 12.57 -12.23 3.33
C LEU A 193 11.86 -12.69 4.61
N ALA A 194 10.56 -12.39 4.76
CA ALA A 194 9.77 -12.82 5.91
C ALA A 194 9.68 -14.36 6.02
N ARG A 195 9.48 -15.05 4.90
CA ARG A 195 9.48 -16.52 4.85
C ARG A 195 10.88 -17.08 5.14
N ALA A 196 11.91 -16.55 4.50
CA ALA A 196 13.29 -17.01 4.70
C ALA A 196 13.79 -16.77 6.13
N ALA A 197 13.37 -15.68 6.79
CA ALA A 197 13.67 -15.36 8.18
C ALA A 197 12.80 -16.16 9.19
N GLY A 198 11.92 -17.03 8.72
CA GLY A 198 11.02 -17.85 9.54
C GLY A 198 10.05 -17.03 10.39
N LEU A 199 9.58 -15.90 9.85
CA LEU A 199 8.48 -15.12 10.44
C LEU A 199 7.12 -15.56 9.90
N VAL A 200 7.08 -16.05 8.65
CA VAL A 200 5.86 -16.49 7.96
C VAL A 200 6.01 -17.94 7.52
N TYR A 201 5.01 -18.75 7.82
CA TYR A 201 4.90 -20.16 7.45
C TYR A 201 3.57 -20.40 6.72
N GLU A 202 3.53 -21.31 5.77
CA GLU A 202 2.31 -21.73 5.09
C GLU A 202 1.96 -23.16 5.49
N ALA A 203 0.68 -23.44 5.67
CA ALA A 203 0.19 -24.77 5.98
C ALA A 203 -1.24 -24.96 5.44
N THR A 204 -1.69 -26.21 5.45
CA THR A 204 -3.06 -26.59 5.12
C THR A 204 -3.70 -27.33 6.29
N ILE A 205 -4.97 -27.04 6.55
CA ILE A 205 -5.79 -27.71 7.57
C ILE A 205 -6.92 -28.45 6.85
N PRO A 206 -6.84 -29.78 6.75
CA PRO A 206 -7.95 -30.58 6.23
C PRO A 206 -9.18 -30.47 7.12
N LEU A 207 -10.36 -30.39 6.51
CA LEU A 207 -11.64 -30.42 7.21
C LEU A 207 -11.97 -31.86 7.59
N SER A 208 -11.29 -32.39 8.61
CA SER A 208 -11.45 -33.78 9.06
C SER A 208 -12.80 -34.06 9.74
N ASP A 209 -13.42 -33.03 10.32
CA ASP A 209 -14.78 -33.09 10.86
C ASP A 209 -15.69 -32.17 10.03
N PRO A 210 -16.72 -32.71 9.33
CA PRO A 210 -17.62 -31.89 8.52
C PRO A 210 -18.48 -30.92 9.35
N ALA A 211 -18.55 -31.09 10.67
CA ALA A 211 -19.23 -30.15 11.56
C ALA A 211 -18.43 -28.84 11.75
N TRP A 212 -17.12 -28.86 11.48
CA TRP A 212 -16.26 -27.68 11.61
C TRP A 212 -16.77 -26.54 10.73
N PHE A 213 -16.89 -25.36 11.34
CA PHE A 213 -17.33 -24.12 10.70
C PHE A 213 -18.73 -24.14 10.03
N THR A 214 -19.57 -25.15 10.27
CA THR A 214 -20.97 -25.15 9.79
C THR A 214 -21.77 -23.95 10.31
N LYS A 215 -21.44 -23.48 11.52
CA LYS A 215 -21.97 -22.25 12.13
C LYS A 215 -20.96 -21.09 12.10
N GLY A 216 -19.83 -21.24 11.41
CA GLY A 216 -18.64 -20.43 11.58
C GLY A 216 -17.89 -20.81 12.86
N GLY A 217 -16.77 -20.15 13.11
CA GLY A 217 -15.95 -20.44 14.29
C GLY A 217 -14.68 -19.61 14.36
N TYR A 218 -13.78 -19.99 15.25
CA TYR A 218 -12.44 -19.42 15.32
C TYR A 218 -11.39 -20.47 15.00
N LEU A 219 -10.28 -20.02 14.42
CA LEU A 219 -9.08 -20.80 14.19
C LEU A 219 -7.91 -20.08 14.84
N TYR A 220 -7.12 -20.77 15.65
CA TYR A 220 -5.86 -20.24 16.18
C TYR A 220 -4.75 -21.28 16.15
N ILE A 221 -3.51 -20.81 16.26
CA ILE A 221 -2.30 -21.64 16.22
C ILE A 221 -1.50 -21.46 17.52
N SER A 222 -1.09 -22.58 18.11
CA SER A 222 -0.16 -22.63 19.24
C SER A 222 1.24 -23.05 18.80
N LEU A 223 2.27 -22.55 19.48
CA LEU A 223 3.64 -23.03 19.38
C LEU A 223 3.87 -24.05 20.51
N GLU A 224 4.20 -25.27 20.13
CA GLU A 224 4.16 -26.47 20.98
C GLU A 224 5.52 -27.16 21.11
N ASN A 225 6.60 -26.43 20.83
CA ASN A 225 7.95 -26.92 21.08
C ASN A 225 8.11 -27.38 22.55
N GLN A 226 8.77 -28.53 22.74
CA GLN A 226 8.85 -29.20 24.04
C GLN A 226 9.37 -28.32 25.18
N ASP A 227 10.38 -27.50 24.93
CA ASP A 227 10.97 -26.56 25.90
C ASP A 227 10.04 -25.38 26.23
N TYR A 228 9.15 -25.01 25.30
CA TYR A 228 8.17 -23.94 25.49
C TYR A 228 6.91 -24.38 26.23
N GLN A 229 6.46 -25.62 26.04
CA GLN A 229 5.17 -26.12 26.54
C GLN A 229 4.97 -25.91 28.04
N GLN A 230 5.95 -26.32 28.86
CA GLN A 230 5.83 -26.23 30.32
C GLN A 230 5.80 -24.79 30.81
N VAL A 231 6.65 -23.92 30.23
CA VAL A 231 6.68 -22.50 30.58
C VAL A 231 5.42 -21.79 30.10
N GLN A 232 4.93 -22.12 28.90
CA GLN A 232 3.69 -21.58 28.37
C GLN A 232 2.53 -21.93 29.31
N ALA A 233 2.32 -23.21 29.64
CA ALA A 233 1.27 -23.65 30.54
C ALA A 233 1.31 -22.94 31.90
N HIS A 234 2.50 -22.76 32.48
CA HIS A 234 2.67 -22.03 33.74
C HIS A 234 2.41 -20.51 33.59
N SER A 235 2.67 -19.93 32.41
CA SER A 235 2.50 -18.50 32.17
C SER A 235 1.04 -18.09 32.03
N LEU A 236 0.16 -19.02 31.61
CA LEU A 236 -1.26 -18.77 31.41
C LEU A 236 -1.99 -18.37 32.69
N SER A 237 -1.54 -18.86 33.85
CA SER A 237 -2.08 -18.52 35.17
C SER A 237 -1.31 -17.39 35.88
N HIS A 238 -0.28 -16.82 35.24
CA HIS A 238 0.56 -15.80 35.86
C HIS A 238 0.01 -14.39 35.63
N ALA A 239 0.07 -13.54 36.66
CA ALA A 239 -0.45 -12.16 36.61
C ALA A 239 0.21 -11.25 35.54
N ASN A 240 1.36 -11.66 34.99
CA ASN A 240 2.12 -10.90 34.01
C ASN A 240 1.85 -11.35 32.55
N GLY A 241 0.86 -12.24 32.37
CA GLY A 241 0.38 -12.73 31.07
C GLY A 241 1.14 -13.95 30.55
N ALA A 242 0.68 -14.42 29.39
CA ALA A 242 1.24 -15.57 28.70
C ALA A 242 2.63 -15.29 28.10
N LEU A 243 3.47 -16.32 28.03
CA LEU A 243 4.75 -16.29 27.33
C LEU A 243 4.53 -16.13 25.82
N ILE A 244 3.54 -16.81 25.28
CA ILE A 244 3.15 -16.78 23.87
C ILE A 244 1.72 -16.29 23.80
N LYS A 245 1.54 -15.11 23.20
CA LYS A 245 0.22 -14.55 22.96
C LYS A 245 -0.35 -15.08 21.65
N GLN A 246 -1.56 -15.62 21.70
CA GLN A 246 -2.21 -16.23 20.56
C GLN A 246 -3.37 -15.34 20.09
N TYR A 247 -3.50 -15.17 18.77
CA TYR A 247 -4.66 -14.54 18.17
C TYR A 247 -5.33 -15.50 17.19
N ALA A 248 -6.66 -15.47 17.17
CA ALA A 248 -7.50 -16.29 16.34
C ALA A 248 -8.08 -15.52 15.16
N ALA A 249 -8.16 -16.18 14.02
CA ALA A 249 -8.97 -15.75 12.90
C ALA A 249 -10.43 -16.17 13.10
N ARG A 250 -11.36 -15.24 12.88
CA ARG A 250 -12.79 -15.55 12.78
C ARG A 250 -13.08 -16.13 11.40
N ILE A 251 -13.59 -17.35 11.34
CA ILE A 251 -13.90 -18.08 10.12
C ILE A 251 -15.42 -18.00 9.87
N PRO A 252 -15.86 -17.51 8.69
CA PRO A 252 -17.28 -17.51 8.34
C PRO A 252 -17.81 -18.94 8.17
N LYS A 253 -19.12 -19.08 7.99
CA LYS A 253 -19.72 -20.38 7.68
C LYS A 253 -19.08 -20.98 6.42
N LEU A 254 -18.62 -22.22 6.53
CA LEU A 254 -18.09 -22.99 5.42
C LEU A 254 -19.04 -24.14 5.09
N LYS A 255 -19.11 -24.49 3.81
CA LYS A 255 -19.86 -25.64 3.33
C LYS A 255 -18.92 -26.53 2.53
N GLN A 256 -18.78 -27.78 2.94
CA GLN A 256 -17.91 -28.74 2.26
C GLN A 256 -18.28 -28.86 0.77
N GLY A 257 -17.25 -28.87 -0.08
CA GLY A 257 -17.37 -28.87 -1.54
C GLY A 257 -17.57 -27.49 -2.19
N GLU A 258 -17.76 -26.41 -1.41
CA GLU A 258 -17.92 -25.05 -1.93
C GLU A 258 -16.67 -24.20 -1.66
N PRO A 259 -15.78 -24.02 -2.65
CA PRO A 259 -14.57 -23.23 -2.46
C PRO A 259 -14.90 -21.75 -2.27
N ARG A 260 -14.13 -21.06 -1.43
CA ARG A 260 -14.22 -19.62 -1.25
C ARG A 260 -12.91 -18.99 -0.78
N SER A 261 -12.74 -17.70 -1.09
CA SER A 261 -11.72 -16.89 -0.43
C SER A 261 -12.04 -16.75 1.05
N LEU A 262 -10.97 -16.73 1.86
CA LEU A 262 -11.03 -16.43 3.27
C LEU A 262 -10.03 -15.32 3.58
N PHE A 263 -10.40 -14.44 4.49
CA PHE A 263 -9.55 -13.36 4.94
C PHE A 263 -9.87 -13.02 6.39
N ALA A 264 -8.85 -12.73 7.18
CA ALA A 264 -9.01 -12.25 8.55
C ALA A 264 -8.64 -10.76 8.60
N PRO A 265 -9.62 -9.84 8.44
CA PRO A 265 -9.36 -8.40 8.51
C PRO A 265 -8.92 -7.97 9.91
N VAL A 266 -9.32 -8.73 10.93
CA VAL A 266 -9.01 -8.55 12.34
C VAL A 266 -8.74 -9.93 12.93
N LEU A 267 -7.78 -10.00 13.86
CA LEU A 267 -7.56 -11.15 14.71
C LEU A 267 -7.97 -10.86 16.15
N PHE A 268 -8.61 -11.86 16.77
CA PHE A 268 -9.18 -11.79 18.11
C PHE A 268 -8.24 -12.45 19.12
N PRO A 269 -8.06 -11.91 20.33
CA PRO A 269 -7.19 -12.52 21.32
C PRO A 269 -7.78 -13.86 21.78
N VAL A 270 -6.92 -14.88 21.91
CA VAL A 270 -7.31 -16.13 22.55
C VAL A 270 -7.20 -15.93 24.06
N LEU A 271 -8.33 -16.07 24.74
CA LEU A 271 -8.45 -15.81 26.17
C LEU A 271 -8.20 -17.07 26.98
N ILE A 272 -7.92 -16.85 28.27
CA ILE A 272 -7.66 -17.90 29.24
C ILE A 272 -8.50 -17.60 30.47
N LYS A 273 -9.16 -18.63 31.00
CA LYS A 273 -9.84 -18.58 32.29
C LYS A 273 -8.84 -18.74 33.42
N ALA A 274 -8.95 -17.87 34.42
CA ALA A 274 -8.19 -18.01 35.66
C ALA A 274 -8.59 -19.29 36.41
N ASP A 275 -9.90 -19.59 36.43
CA ASP A 275 -10.47 -20.86 36.91
C ASP A 275 -11.17 -21.57 35.75
N PRO A 276 -10.66 -22.72 35.26
CA PRO A 276 -11.29 -23.50 34.19
C PRO A 276 -12.75 -23.91 34.48
N ASP A 277 -13.14 -24.00 35.75
CA ASP A 277 -14.46 -24.45 36.19
C ASP A 277 -15.47 -23.30 36.37
N ASP A 278 -15.05 -22.03 36.27
CA ASP A 278 -15.96 -20.87 36.32
C ASP A 278 -16.99 -20.97 35.16
N PRO A 279 -18.30 -20.93 35.40
CA PRO A 279 -19.28 -20.98 34.31
C PRO A 279 -19.22 -19.75 33.37
N THR A 280 -18.57 -18.66 33.79
CA THR A 280 -18.48 -17.39 33.05
C THR A 280 -17.28 -17.41 32.12
N GLU A 281 -17.49 -17.09 30.85
CA GLU A 281 -16.39 -16.94 29.89
C GLU A 281 -15.79 -15.52 30.00
N PRO A 282 -14.46 -15.38 29.94
CA PRO A 282 -13.81 -14.08 29.97
C PRO A 282 -14.16 -13.28 28.72
N VAL A 283 -14.29 -11.97 28.88
CA VAL A 283 -14.54 -11.03 27.78
C VAL A 283 -13.41 -10.00 27.79
N PRO A 284 -12.77 -9.71 26.64
CA PRO A 284 -11.72 -8.71 26.58
C PRO A 284 -12.34 -7.30 26.66
N LEU A 285 -11.61 -6.37 27.28
CA LEU A 285 -12.07 -5.00 27.44
C LEU A 285 -12.31 -4.32 26.07
N GLY A 286 -13.39 -3.54 26.00
CA GLY A 286 -13.71 -2.64 24.89
C GLY A 286 -15.00 -2.96 24.12
N ASN A 287 -15.35 -2.09 23.16
CA ASN A 287 -16.55 -2.28 22.33
C ASN A 287 -16.27 -3.09 21.05
N TRP A 288 -16.71 -4.36 21.05
CA TRP A 288 -16.43 -5.32 19.99
C TRP A 288 -17.50 -5.43 18.90
N ASP A 289 -18.69 -4.84 19.06
CA ASP A 289 -19.81 -5.01 18.12
C ASP A 289 -19.45 -4.56 16.70
N LYS A 290 -18.83 -3.38 16.60
CA LYS A 290 -18.37 -2.82 15.31
C LYS A 290 -17.28 -3.69 14.67
N ILE A 291 -16.45 -4.33 15.49
CA ILE A 291 -15.34 -5.17 15.03
C ILE A 291 -15.84 -6.52 14.54
N PHE A 292 -16.86 -7.09 15.18
CA PHE A 292 -17.52 -8.29 14.66
C PHE A 292 -18.23 -8.03 13.33
N ALA A 293 -18.90 -6.88 13.20
CA ALA A 293 -19.50 -6.48 11.93
C ALA A 293 -18.44 -6.32 10.83
N GLU A 294 -17.36 -5.59 11.12
CA GLU A 294 -16.20 -5.42 10.23
C GLU A 294 -15.58 -6.76 9.83
N SER A 295 -15.38 -7.67 10.78
CA SER A 295 -14.83 -8.99 10.50
C SER A 295 -15.73 -9.83 9.59
N ASN A 296 -17.05 -9.66 9.68
CA ASN A 296 -17.98 -10.36 8.79
C ASN A 296 -18.03 -9.70 7.40
N GLU A 297 -17.91 -8.37 7.34
CA GLU A 297 -17.97 -7.61 6.09
C GLU A 297 -16.73 -7.91 5.22
N TYR A 298 -15.55 -7.94 5.82
CA TYR A 298 -14.27 -8.08 5.11
C TYR A 298 -13.69 -9.50 5.07
N ASN A 299 -14.46 -10.54 5.42
CA ASN A 299 -13.97 -11.94 5.47
C ASN A 299 -13.60 -12.57 4.12
N ASP A 300 -13.81 -11.85 3.02
CA ASP A 300 -13.42 -12.23 1.66
C ASP A 300 -12.19 -11.48 1.15
N GLY A 301 -11.73 -10.45 1.88
CA GLY A 301 -10.53 -9.69 1.56
C GLY A 301 -10.71 -8.68 0.43
N PHE A 302 -11.91 -8.13 0.21
CA PHE A 302 -12.16 -7.09 -0.79
C PHE A 302 -12.64 -5.78 -0.15
N ALA A 303 -12.18 -4.65 -0.71
CA ALA A 303 -12.70 -3.33 -0.35
C ALA A 303 -14.18 -3.21 -0.73
N LYS A 304 -14.94 -2.41 0.03
CA LYS A 304 -16.40 -2.32 -0.14
C LYS A 304 -16.84 -1.11 -0.95
N ILE A 305 -16.06 -0.04 -0.90
CA ILE A 305 -16.28 1.20 -1.63
C ILE A 305 -14.97 1.56 -2.32
N VAL A 306 -14.91 1.41 -3.64
CA VAL A 306 -13.81 1.88 -4.48
C VAL A 306 -14.31 3.07 -5.26
N HIS A 307 -13.51 4.12 -5.34
CA HIS A 307 -13.83 5.31 -6.11
C HIS A 307 -12.59 5.80 -6.85
N ALA A 308 -12.81 6.47 -7.97
CA ALA A 308 -11.73 6.97 -8.81
C ALA A 308 -12.15 8.26 -9.51
N ASN A 309 -11.15 9.08 -9.84
CA ASN A 309 -11.35 10.37 -10.47
C ASN A 309 -10.12 10.77 -11.29
N GLN A 310 -10.36 11.42 -12.42
CA GLN A 310 -9.29 12.05 -13.21
C GLN A 310 -9.20 13.55 -12.88
N PRO A 311 -8.00 14.12 -12.64
CA PRO A 311 -7.87 15.57 -12.48
C PRO A 311 -8.36 16.33 -13.72
N VAL A 312 -9.25 17.30 -13.50
CA VAL A 312 -9.84 18.13 -14.57
C VAL A 312 -9.32 19.56 -14.58
N SER A 313 -8.57 19.95 -13.53
CA SER A 313 -8.11 21.31 -13.31
C SER A 313 -6.63 21.41 -12.96
N LYS A 314 -6.03 22.59 -13.19
CA LYS A 314 -4.63 22.88 -12.79
C LYS A 314 -4.40 22.68 -11.29
N ASN A 315 -5.35 23.12 -10.47
CA ASN A 315 -5.35 22.81 -9.05
C ASN A 315 -5.80 21.35 -8.87
N ILE A 316 -4.88 20.45 -8.57
CA ILE A 316 -5.22 19.03 -8.39
C ILE A 316 -6.17 18.78 -7.20
N LEU A 317 -6.34 19.75 -6.29
CA LEU A 317 -7.29 19.63 -5.20
C LEU A 317 -8.73 19.92 -5.64
N THR A 318 -8.96 20.68 -6.72
CA THR A 318 -10.33 20.91 -7.22
C THR A 318 -10.86 19.66 -7.92
N GLU A 319 -12.07 19.26 -7.54
CA GLU A 319 -12.75 18.08 -8.10
C GLU A 319 -13.58 18.42 -9.34
N GLN A 320 -13.97 19.69 -9.44
CA GLN A 320 -14.71 20.25 -10.56
C GLN A 320 -13.83 21.19 -11.38
N PHE A 321 -14.18 21.35 -12.67
CA PHE A 321 -13.45 22.24 -13.56
C PHE A 321 -13.57 23.70 -13.11
N ASP A 322 -12.43 24.29 -12.79
CA ASP A 322 -12.28 25.68 -12.29
C ASP A 322 -11.96 26.70 -13.38
N GLY A 323 -12.09 26.33 -14.65
CA GLY A 323 -11.76 27.18 -15.80
C GLY A 323 -10.30 27.07 -16.26
N THR A 324 -9.44 26.34 -15.54
CA THR A 324 -8.03 26.14 -15.92
C THR A 324 -7.71 24.67 -16.15
N HIS A 325 -7.21 24.34 -17.34
CA HIS A 325 -6.84 22.95 -17.67
C HIS A 325 -5.59 22.48 -16.89
N PRO A 326 -5.47 21.17 -16.61
CA PRO A 326 -4.23 20.59 -16.09
C PRO A 326 -3.05 20.86 -17.04
N VAL A 327 -1.88 21.12 -16.47
CA VAL A 327 -0.63 21.30 -17.23
C VAL A 327 -0.03 19.95 -17.62
N HIS A 328 -0.13 18.95 -16.73
CA HIS A 328 0.33 17.59 -16.94
C HIS A 328 -0.80 16.59 -16.62
N ASP A 329 -0.74 15.40 -17.23
CA ASP A 329 -1.70 14.34 -16.95
C ASP A 329 -1.19 13.51 -15.79
N ALA A 330 -1.97 13.42 -14.71
CA ALA A 330 -1.63 12.63 -13.54
C ALA A 330 -2.26 11.21 -13.57
N GLY A 331 -2.89 10.83 -14.68
CA GLY A 331 -3.61 9.58 -14.84
C GLY A 331 -4.91 9.54 -14.03
N ILE A 332 -5.30 8.33 -13.62
CA ILE A 332 -6.52 8.08 -12.86
C ILE A 332 -6.17 7.99 -11.37
N ARG A 333 -6.75 8.86 -10.54
CA ARG A 333 -6.59 8.80 -9.08
C ARG A 333 -7.60 7.83 -8.50
N MET A 334 -7.20 7.07 -7.48
CA MET A 334 -8.03 6.06 -6.84
C MET A 334 -8.00 6.20 -5.32
N GLY A 335 -9.12 5.89 -4.68
CA GLY A 335 -9.25 5.69 -3.25
C GLY A 335 -10.20 4.53 -2.96
N TRP A 336 -10.20 4.05 -1.73
CA TRP A 336 -11.03 2.92 -1.33
C TRP A 336 -11.31 2.94 0.17
N ASP A 337 -12.55 2.68 0.57
CA ASP A 337 -12.90 2.51 1.98
C ASP A 337 -12.40 3.67 2.86
N ASP A 338 -12.52 4.90 2.36
CA ASP A 338 -11.90 6.11 2.94
C ASP A 338 -12.17 6.27 4.44
N GLU A 339 -13.41 6.01 4.85
CA GLU A 339 -13.84 6.09 6.25
C GLU A 339 -13.38 4.89 7.07
N GLN A 340 -13.34 3.69 6.48
CA GLN A 340 -12.91 2.49 7.19
C GLN A 340 -11.40 2.49 7.43
N LEU A 341 -10.59 2.92 6.46
CA LEU A 341 -9.16 3.13 6.63
C LEU A 341 -8.88 4.17 7.72
N LEU A 342 -9.63 5.29 7.71
CA LEU A 342 -9.55 6.29 8.77
C LEU A 342 -9.81 5.66 10.15
N ILE A 343 -10.90 4.90 10.29
CA ILE A 343 -11.25 4.22 11.55
C ILE A 343 -10.15 3.25 11.97
N TRP A 344 -9.58 2.46 11.05
CA TRP A 344 -8.46 1.55 11.34
C TRP A 344 -7.22 2.27 11.84
N TYR A 345 -6.84 3.39 11.24
CA TYR A 345 -5.70 4.18 11.73
C TYR A 345 -5.96 4.79 13.10
N ILE A 346 -7.14 5.38 13.30
CA ILE A 346 -7.52 5.98 14.59
C ILE A 346 -7.49 4.90 15.68
N ARG A 347 -8.03 3.72 15.41
CA ARG A 347 -8.04 2.59 16.36
C ARG A 347 -6.64 2.11 16.75
N GLN A 348 -5.67 2.17 15.85
CA GLN A 348 -4.28 1.79 16.14
C GLN A 348 -3.53 2.86 16.97
N LEU A 349 -3.88 4.13 16.83
CA LEU A 349 -3.21 5.23 17.54
C LEU A 349 -3.82 5.54 18.90
N ARG A 350 -5.13 5.32 19.04
CA ARG A 350 -5.92 5.76 20.21
C ARG A 350 -6.15 4.65 21.21
N GLY A 351 -6.38 5.06 22.45
CA GLY A 351 -6.95 4.18 23.46
C GLY A 351 -8.46 4.06 23.31
N ASP A 352 -9.06 3.02 23.89
CA ASP A 352 -10.52 2.84 23.82
C ASP A 352 -11.24 3.86 24.72
N GLU A 353 -12.05 4.72 24.11
CA GLU A 353 -12.86 5.74 24.80
C GLU A 353 -14.01 5.13 25.61
N ASN A 354 -14.41 3.90 25.29
CA ASN A 354 -15.47 3.16 25.97
C ASN A 354 -14.93 2.14 26.96
N ASN A 355 -13.64 2.23 27.32
CA ASN A 355 -13.12 1.44 28.42
C ASN A 355 -13.79 1.94 29.72
N PHE A 356 -14.58 1.09 30.37
CA PHE A 356 -15.27 1.42 31.62
C PHE A 356 -14.30 1.48 32.81
N ASP A 357 -13.08 0.97 32.65
CA ASP A 357 -12.01 1.08 33.61
C ASP A 357 -11.20 2.38 33.42
N PRO A 358 -10.66 2.97 34.49
CA PRO A 358 -9.76 4.11 34.38
C PRO A 358 -8.58 3.73 33.47
N PRO A 359 -8.15 4.63 32.56
CA PRO A 359 -7.04 4.34 31.67
C PRO A 359 -5.83 3.89 32.51
N ALA A 360 -5.14 2.83 32.09
CA ALA A 360 -3.93 2.36 32.76
C ALA A 360 -2.98 3.54 32.99
N ALA A 361 -2.25 3.49 34.10
CA ALA A 361 -1.38 4.59 34.53
C ALA A 361 -0.31 5.00 33.49
N ASP A 362 -0.05 4.16 32.47
CA ASP A 362 0.86 4.42 31.37
C ASP A 362 0.20 5.08 30.14
N GLY A 363 -1.13 5.25 30.13
CA GLY A 363 -1.90 5.83 29.03
C GLY A 363 -1.88 5.00 27.75
N LYS A 364 -1.64 3.68 27.83
CA LYS A 364 -1.46 2.79 26.66
C LYS A 364 -2.65 1.86 26.39
N ASP A 365 -3.83 2.16 26.93
CA ASP A 365 -5.03 1.31 26.84
C ASP A 365 -5.64 1.25 25.45
N ARG A 366 -5.01 0.47 24.58
CA ARG A 366 -5.57 0.10 23.28
C ARG A 366 -6.38 -1.17 23.43
N MET A 367 -7.46 -1.26 22.66
CA MET A 367 -8.21 -2.50 22.54
C MET A 367 -7.28 -3.62 22.07
N ASP A 368 -7.37 -4.79 22.71
CA ASP A 368 -6.51 -5.94 22.44
C ASP A 368 -6.94 -6.71 21.18
N MET A 369 -6.95 -6.01 20.05
CA MET A 369 -7.20 -6.56 18.73
C MET A 369 -6.00 -6.32 17.83
N LEU A 370 -5.79 -7.21 16.86
CA LEU A 370 -4.76 -7.01 15.86
C LEU A 370 -5.41 -6.78 14.50
N LEU A 371 -5.13 -5.63 13.87
CA LEU A 371 -5.55 -5.36 12.49
C LEU A 371 -4.82 -6.33 11.58
N GLY A 372 -5.56 -7.18 10.89
CA GLY A 372 -5.02 -8.13 9.93
C GLY A 372 -4.66 -7.49 8.59
N VAL A 373 -5.32 -6.39 8.23
CA VAL A 373 -5.04 -5.62 7.01
C VAL A 373 -3.69 -4.91 7.11
N PHE A 374 -2.78 -5.26 6.21
CA PHE A 374 -1.43 -4.71 6.14
C PHE A 374 -1.17 -3.85 4.90
N GLY A 375 -1.89 -4.13 3.82
CA GLY A 375 -1.80 -3.38 2.57
C GLY A 375 -2.89 -3.75 1.58
N TYR A 376 -2.72 -3.28 0.34
CA TYR A 376 -3.74 -3.31 -0.69
C TYR A 376 -3.14 -3.73 -2.03
N ARG A 377 -3.92 -4.42 -2.85
CA ARG A 377 -3.59 -4.74 -4.24
C ARG A 377 -4.69 -4.20 -5.13
N VAL A 378 -4.29 -3.41 -6.13
CA VAL A 378 -5.24 -2.77 -7.04
C VAL A 378 -5.25 -3.53 -8.34
N ASP A 379 -6.44 -3.96 -8.76
CA ASP A 379 -6.63 -4.61 -10.05
C ASP A 379 -7.30 -3.64 -11.02
N VAL A 380 -6.95 -3.76 -12.30
CA VAL A 380 -7.55 -3.02 -13.40
C VAL A 380 -8.07 -3.98 -14.48
N LYS A 381 -9.14 -3.58 -15.15
CA LYS A 381 -9.56 -4.13 -16.44
C LYS A 381 -10.12 -3.03 -17.33
N GLN A 382 -10.12 -3.25 -18.64
CA GLN A 382 -10.80 -2.36 -19.59
C GLN A 382 -12.29 -2.71 -19.63
N SER A 383 -13.17 -1.75 -19.36
CA SER A 383 -14.61 -2.01 -19.14
C SER A 383 -15.36 -2.37 -20.43
N ASP A 384 -14.88 -1.87 -21.56
CA ASP A 384 -15.47 -2.08 -22.90
C ASP A 384 -15.11 -3.43 -23.53
N GLN A 385 -14.31 -4.25 -22.84
CA GLN A 385 -13.93 -5.60 -23.25
C GLN A 385 -14.62 -6.64 -22.35
N PRO A 386 -15.72 -7.29 -22.80
CA PRO A 386 -16.50 -8.22 -21.97
C PRO A 386 -15.71 -9.42 -21.44
N ALA A 387 -14.64 -9.82 -22.14
CA ALA A 387 -13.76 -10.93 -21.76
C ALA A 387 -12.49 -10.47 -21.00
N ALA A 388 -12.37 -9.18 -20.67
CA ALA A 388 -11.20 -8.67 -19.97
C ALA A 388 -11.14 -9.22 -18.54
N LYS A 389 -10.02 -9.87 -18.22
CA LYS A 389 -9.70 -10.33 -16.87
C LYS A 389 -9.09 -9.19 -16.06
N TRP A 390 -9.37 -9.21 -14.77
CA TRP A 390 -8.67 -8.38 -13.79
C TRP A 390 -7.17 -8.64 -13.85
N GLN A 391 -6.38 -7.58 -13.88
CA GLN A 391 -4.92 -7.63 -13.85
C GLN A 391 -4.42 -6.78 -12.70
N SER A 392 -3.57 -7.36 -11.87
CA SER A 392 -3.00 -6.66 -10.72
C SER A 392 -1.90 -5.69 -11.13
N LEU A 393 -2.05 -4.45 -10.70
CA LEU A 393 -1.06 -3.39 -10.85
C LEU A 393 0.12 -3.54 -9.86
N ASN A 394 0.00 -4.46 -8.92
CA ASN A 394 0.95 -4.73 -7.84
C ASN A 394 1.88 -5.92 -8.13
N THR A 395 1.70 -6.57 -9.29
CA THR A 395 2.52 -7.71 -9.70
C THR A 395 3.93 -7.27 -10.02
N VAL A 396 4.91 -8.02 -9.51
CA VAL A 396 6.32 -7.84 -9.80
C VAL A 396 6.97 -9.19 -10.09
N VAL A 397 8.11 -9.16 -10.77
CA VAL A 397 8.91 -10.32 -11.13
C VAL A 397 10.32 -10.13 -10.60
N THR A 398 10.87 -11.16 -9.96
CA THR A 398 12.26 -11.12 -9.49
C THR A 398 13.23 -11.10 -10.67
N ASN A 399 14.25 -10.24 -10.61
CA ASN A 399 15.24 -10.14 -11.70
C ASN A 399 16.58 -10.82 -11.38
N ALA A 400 16.78 -11.23 -10.12
CA ALA A 400 18.00 -11.85 -9.63
C ALA A 400 17.69 -12.76 -8.43
N GLN A 401 18.67 -13.59 -8.06
CA GLN A 401 18.67 -14.24 -6.76
C GLN A 401 19.16 -13.23 -5.72
N TYR A 402 18.31 -12.91 -4.75
CA TYR A 402 18.61 -11.92 -3.74
C TYR A 402 19.39 -12.53 -2.59
N LYS A 403 20.24 -11.69 -2.00
CA LYS A 403 21.10 -12.06 -0.89
C LYS A 403 21.14 -10.95 0.16
N VAL A 404 21.31 -11.32 1.41
CA VAL A 404 21.78 -10.42 2.47
C VAL A 404 23.23 -10.77 2.71
N GLY A 405 24.14 -9.85 2.36
CA GLY A 405 25.56 -10.18 2.30
C GLY A 405 25.82 -11.36 1.36
N ASN A 406 26.43 -12.43 1.86
CA ASN A 406 26.66 -13.67 1.11
C ASN A 406 25.52 -14.70 1.20
N THR A 407 24.49 -14.44 2.02
CA THR A 407 23.43 -15.40 2.31
C THR A 407 22.24 -15.24 1.37
N SER A 408 21.88 -16.30 0.65
CA SER A 408 20.69 -16.39 -0.21
C SER A 408 19.39 -16.34 0.60
N ILE A 409 18.35 -15.71 0.03
CA ILE A 409 16.97 -15.84 0.54
C ILE A 409 16.15 -16.91 -0.22
N ASP A 410 16.82 -17.67 -1.09
CA ASP A 410 16.30 -18.82 -1.84
C ASP A 410 15.14 -18.51 -2.79
N ASN A 411 15.11 -17.29 -3.34
CA ASN A 411 14.20 -16.96 -4.42
C ASN A 411 14.70 -17.44 -5.79
N ALA A 412 13.77 -17.72 -6.70
CA ALA A 412 14.10 -17.96 -8.11
C ALA A 412 14.17 -16.63 -8.89
N ILE A 413 14.90 -16.63 -10.01
CA ILE A 413 14.83 -15.55 -11.01
C ILE A 413 13.56 -15.76 -11.85
N GLY A 414 12.81 -14.70 -12.12
CA GLY A 414 11.52 -14.80 -12.83
C GLY A 414 10.35 -15.22 -11.95
N GLU A 415 10.56 -15.32 -10.63
CA GLU A 415 9.50 -15.60 -9.66
C GLU A 415 8.54 -14.42 -9.60
N THR A 416 7.24 -14.71 -9.75
CA THR A 416 6.19 -13.69 -9.73
C THR A 416 5.57 -13.61 -8.34
N LEU A 417 5.37 -12.40 -7.85
CA LEU A 417 4.67 -12.13 -6.61
C LEU A 417 3.95 -10.79 -6.68
N GLU A 418 3.06 -10.55 -5.73
CA GLU A 418 2.39 -9.26 -5.56
C GLU A 418 2.95 -8.56 -4.32
N LEU A 419 3.39 -7.31 -4.48
CA LEU A 419 3.78 -6.47 -3.35
C LEU A 419 2.59 -5.65 -2.86
N PRO A 420 2.45 -5.44 -1.54
CA PRO A 420 1.35 -4.64 -1.02
C PRO A 420 1.59 -3.14 -1.31
N TYR A 421 0.57 -2.46 -1.79
CA TYR A 421 0.50 -1.00 -1.73
C TYR A 421 0.09 -0.59 -0.32
N GLN A 422 0.76 0.39 0.27
CA GLN A 422 0.46 0.85 1.62
C GLN A 422 0.07 2.32 1.58
N VAL A 423 -1.05 2.63 2.22
CA VAL A 423 -1.52 4.00 2.43
C VAL A 423 -0.89 4.48 3.73
N TYR A 424 -0.44 5.72 3.82
CA TYR A 424 0.08 6.27 5.07
C TYR A 424 -0.46 7.68 5.28
N PRO A 425 -0.88 8.02 6.51
CA PRO A 425 -1.24 9.38 6.84
C PRO A 425 0.04 10.22 7.03
N THR A 426 -0.01 11.50 6.66
CA THR A 426 1.14 12.42 6.72
C THR A 426 0.83 13.68 7.52
N GLN A 427 1.84 14.27 8.14
CA GLN A 427 1.77 15.63 8.66
C GLN A 427 2.16 16.58 7.53
N ILE A 428 1.25 17.48 7.16
CA ILE A 428 1.40 18.34 5.97
C ILE A 428 2.58 19.32 6.12
N ASP A 429 2.75 19.90 7.31
CA ASP A 429 3.74 20.94 7.63
C ASP A 429 4.87 20.43 8.55
N GLY A 430 4.86 19.15 8.92
CA GLY A 430 5.80 18.57 9.88
C GLY A 430 5.61 19.11 11.30
N ASP A 431 4.45 19.66 11.65
CA ASP A 431 4.16 20.00 13.03
C ASP A 431 3.80 18.76 13.85
N ASP A 432 4.72 18.32 14.70
CA ASP A 432 4.53 17.21 15.63
C ASP A 432 3.33 17.38 16.59
N ASN A 433 2.79 18.60 16.72
CA ASN A 433 1.59 18.86 17.52
C ASN A 433 0.28 18.76 16.72
N ALA A 434 0.35 18.72 15.39
CA ALA A 434 -0.79 18.60 14.51
C ALA A 434 -1.15 17.13 14.26
N GLY A 435 -2.44 16.89 13.99
CA GLY A 435 -2.93 15.59 13.56
C GLY A 435 -2.46 15.24 12.14
N PHE A 436 -2.53 13.96 11.81
CA PHE A 436 -2.16 13.47 10.48
C PHE A 436 -3.34 13.56 9.51
N TRP A 437 -3.04 13.65 8.22
CA TRP A 437 -4.02 13.56 7.14
C TRP A 437 -3.76 12.34 6.27
N LEU A 438 -4.80 11.55 6.04
CA LEU A 438 -4.80 10.63 4.92
C LEU A 438 -4.90 11.41 3.61
N PRO A 439 -4.20 10.97 2.54
CA PRO A 439 -4.32 11.58 1.22
C PRO A 439 -5.77 11.60 0.72
N MET A 440 -6.14 12.65 -0.01
CA MET A 440 -7.46 12.77 -0.67
C MET A 440 -7.76 11.55 -1.55
N TYR A 441 -6.82 11.18 -2.40
CA TYR A 441 -6.78 9.90 -3.14
C TYR A 441 -5.50 9.18 -2.76
N TYR A 442 -5.53 7.86 -2.65
CA TYR A 442 -4.41 7.09 -2.11
C TYR A 442 -3.32 6.80 -3.12
N THR A 443 -3.67 6.74 -4.41
CA THR A 443 -2.71 6.49 -5.48
C THR A 443 -3.23 7.03 -6.80
N ASN A 444 -2.36 7.08 -7.80
CA ASN A 444 -2.69 7.43 -9.17
C ASN A 444 -2.05 6.44 -10.15
N TRP A 445 -2.81 6.01 -11.15
CA TRP A 445 -2.36 5.07 -12.17
C TRP A 445 -2.14 5.78 -13.50
N ILE A 446 -0.93 5.65 -14.02
CA ILE A 446 -0.48 6.23 -15.29
C ILE A 446 -0.21 5.14 -16.36
N GLY A 447 -0.80 3.96 -16.22
CA GLY A 447 -0.59 2.85 -17.16
C GLY A 447 0.63 1.97 -16.85
N LYS A 448 1.18 2.04 -15.63
CA LYS A 448 2.35 1.29 -15.17
C LYS A 448 2.06 0.60 -13.83
N SER A 449 3.02 -0.17 -13.30
CA SER A 449 2.90 -0.79 -11.97
C SER A 449 2.75 0.26 -10.86
N LEU A 450 1.95 -0.01 -9.84
CA LEU A 450 1.75 0.87 -8.68
C LEU A 450 2.79 0.69 -7.56
N VAL A 451 3.62 -0.35 -7.64
CA VAL A 451 4.60 -0.69 -6.60
C VAL A 451 6.05 -0.53 -7.09
N MET A 452 6.23 -0.14 -8.35
CA MET A 452 7.52 0.12 -8.96
C MET A 452 7.66 1.60 -9.30
N LYS A 453 8.91 2.10 -9.29
CA LYS A 453 9.21 3.44 -9.81
C LYS A 453 9.00 3.46 -11.32
N ASP A 454 8.54 4.59 -11.84
CA ASP A 454 8.50 4.82 -13.27
C ASP A 454 9.92 5.10 -13.80
N SER A 455 10.58 4.06 -14.30
CA SER A 455 11.92 4.17 -14.90
C SER A 455 11.91 4.98 -16.18
N ASP A 456 10.81 4.97 -16.94
CA ASP A 456 10.70 5.74 -18.17
C ASP A 456 10.70 7.24 -17.86
N ALA A 457 9.90 7.67 -16.88
CA ALA A 457 9.94 9.05 -16.40
C ALA A 457 11.32 9.45 -15.88
N ALA A 458 11.98 8.60 -15.09
CA ALA A 458 13.31 8.90 -14.56
C ALA A 458 14.36 9.12 -15.67
N GLU A 459 14.31 8.30 -16.73
CA GLU A 459 15.20 8.43 -17.88
C GLU A 459 14.85 9.63 -18.76
N ILE A 460 13.56 9.88 -19.03
CA ILE A 460 13.09 11.01 -19.85
C ILE A 460 13.44 12.35 -19.20
N TYR A 461 13.14 12.52 -17.90
CA TYR A 461 13.37 13.77 -17.18
C TYR A 461 14.79 13.89 -16.59
N TYR A 462 15.67 12.92 -16.86
CA TYR A 462 17.05 12.93 -16.40
C TYR A 462 17.21 13.06 -14.88
N HIS A 463 16.24 12.56 -14.12
CA HIS A 463 16.34 12.49 -12.66
C HIS A 463 17.51 11.57 -12.29
N GLY A 464 18.60 12.15 -11.78
CA GLY A 464 19.84 11.41 -11.47
C GLY A 464 21.07 11.83 -12.28
N GLN A 465 21.00 12.89 -13.10
CA GLN A 465 22.19 13.47 -13.77
C GLN A 465 23.13 14.29 -12.85
N SER A 466 23.52 13.71 -11.72
CA SER A 466 24.95 13.51 -11.52
C SER A 466 25.22 12.03 -11.71
N LYS A 467 25.68 11.62 -12.90
CA LYS A 467 26.07 10.22 -13.20
C LYS A 467 27.17 9.66 -12.26
N LYS A 468 27.66 10.46 -11.29
CA LYS A 468 28.57 10.03 -10.23
C LYS A 468 27.87 9.39 -9.02
N ASN A 469 26.59 9.65 -8.77
CA ASN A 469 25.89 9.22 -7.54
C ASN A 469 24.50 8.61 -7.79
N ALA A 470 24.14 8.29 -9.03
CA ALA A 470 23.13 7.27 -9.26
C ALA A 470 23.75 5.96 -8.77
N SER A 471 23.71 5.72 -7.46
CA SER A 471 23.94 4.37 -6.96
C SER A 471 22.96 3.50 -7.74
N ASP A 472 23.52 2.54 -8.48
CA ASP A 472 22.80 1.37 -8.97
C ASP A 472 22.24 0.66 -7.74
N ALA A 473 21.22 1.23 -7.11
CA ALA A 473 20.35 0.49 -6.24
C ALA A 473 19.71 -0.53 -7.17
N THR A 474 20.34 -1.70 -7.25
CA THR A 474 19.88 -2.86 -8.02
C THR A 474 18.40 -2.94 -7.81
N GLN A 475 17.62 -2.61 -8.85
CA GLN A 475 16.18 -2.81 -8.81
C GLN A 475 16.02 -4.28 -8.47
N LEU A 476 15.44 -4.61 -7.31
CA LEU A 476 15.27 -6.01 -6.95
C LEU A 476 14.26 -6.62 -7.93
N PHE A 477 13.20 -5.89 -8.23
CA PHE A 477 12.11 -6.37 -9.06
C PHE A 477 12.02 -5.66 -10.41
N ASN A 478 11.45 -6.36 -11.38
CA ASN A 478 10.87 -5.80 -12.59
C ASN A 478 9.33 -5.72 -12.43
N PRO A 479 8.64 -4.77 -13.10
CA PRO A 479 7.18 -4.79 -13.13
C PRO A 479 6.66 -6.08 -13.74
N GLY A 480 5.58 -6.62 -13.19
CA GLY A 480 4.88 -7.77 -13.75
C GLY A 480 4.23 -7.47 -15.10
N PRO A 481 3.86 -8.51 -15.87
CA PRO A 481 3.21 -8.33 -17.16
C PRO A 481 1.84 -7.64 -16.99
N LEU A 482 1.65 -6.54 -17.72
CA LEU A 482 0.39 -5.81 -17.78
C LEU A 482 0.00 -5.62 -19.25
N THR A 483 -1.16 -6.16 -19.63
CA THR A 483 -1.69 -6.04 -21.00
C THR A 483 -2.62 -4.84 -21.15
N VAL A 484 -3.22 -4.36 -20.04
CA VAL A 484 -4.06 -3.16 -20.06
C VAL A 484 -3.19 -1.92 -20.24
N SER A 485 -3.37 -1.23 -21.37
CA SER A 485 -2.71 0.05 -21.66
C SER A 485 -3.64 1.20 -21.32
N LEU A 486 -3.15 2.20 -20.57
CA LEU A 486 -3.91 3.41 -20.27
C LEU A 486 -3.90 4.37 -21.47
N LEU A 487 -5.02 4.44 -22.18
CA LEU A 487 -5.23 5.25 -23.38
C LEU A 487 -6.50 6.12 -23.24
N TYR A 488 -6.45 7.33 -23.79
CA TYR A 488 -7.59 8.25 -23.83
C TYR A 488 -8.74 7.67 -24.66
N GLY A 489 -9.97 7.97 -24.23
CA GLY A 489 -11.21 7.53 -24.89
C GLY A 489 -11.72 6.17 -24.45
N ASN A 490 -10.97 5.44 -23.62
CA ASN A 490 -11.38 4.14 -23.08
C ASN A 490 -11.91 4.28 -21.65
N THR A 491 -12.66 3.27 -21.21
CA THR A 491 -13.15 3.15 -19.83
C THR A 491 -12.43 2.02 -19.11
N TYR A 492 -12.06 2.26 -17.85
CA TYR A 492 -11.37 1.30 -17.00
C TYR A 492 -12.13 1.08 -15.71
N ASP A 493 -12.19 -0.17 -15.28
CA ASP A 493 -12.71 -0.55 -13.98
C ASP A 493 -11.55 -0.87 -13.03
N PHE A 494 -11.69 -0.46 -11.77
CA PHE A 494 -10.74 -0.72 -10.70
C PHE A 494 -11.43 -1.43 -9.55
N ARG A 495 -10.75 -2.39 -8.95
CA ARG A 495 -11.14 -2.98 -7.65
C ARG A 495 -9.92 -3.11 -6.76
N VAL A 496 -10.16 -3.28 -5.46
CA VAL A 496 -9.10 -3.36 -4.47
C VAL A 496 -9.25 -4.60 -3.61
N ARG A 497 -8.18 -5.38 -3.54
CA ARG A 497 -8.01 -6.54 -2.66
C ARG A 497 -7.19 -6.14 -1.43
N LEU A 498 -7.58 -6.66 -0.28
CA LEU A 498 -6.87 -6.51 0.98
C LEU A 498 -5.74 -7.55 1.06
N CYS A 499 -4.62 -7.13 1.64
CA CYS A 499 -3.45 -7.95 1.87
C CYS A 499 -3.18 -8.02 3.37
N ASP A 500 -2.91 -9.22 3.90
CA ASP A 500 -2.59 -9.40 5.31
C ASP A 500 -1.09 -9.30 5.60
N LEU A 501 -0.71 -9.36 6.89
CA LEU A 501 0.68 -9.25 7.33
C LEU A 501 1.61 -10.36 6.81
N SER A 502 1.04 -11.52 6.43
CA SER A 502 1.80 -12.60 5.80
C SER A 502 2.01 -12.39 4.29
N ASN A 503 1.58 -11.24 3.76
CA ASN A 503 1.39 -10.97 2.34
C ASN A 503 0.40 -11.94 1.66
N GLY A 504 -0.56 -12.43 2.45
CA GLY A 504 -1.69 -13.22 1.99
C GLY A 504 -2.85 -12.36 1.49
N GLY A 505 -3.96 -13.00 1.14
CA GLY A 505 -5.18 -12.36 0.63
C GLY A 505 -5.72 -13.03 -0.64
N PRO A 506 -6.90 -12.59 -1.12
CA PRO A 506 -7.48 -13.10 -2.35
C PRO A 506 -6.57 -12.81 -3.56
N THR A 507 -6.64 -13.65 -4.58
CA THR A 507 -5.94 -13.53 -5.86
C THR A 507 -6.73 -12.68 -6.87
N ALA A 508 -6.10 -12.30 -7.99
CA ALA A 508 -6.77 -11.52 -9.04
C ALA A 508 -7.86 -12.32 -9.78
N GLU A 509 -7.87 -13.64 -9.66
CA GLU A 509 -8.86 -14.53 -10.27
C GLU A 509 -10.11 -14.71 -9.41
N GLN A 510 -10.04 -14.34 -8.13
CA GLN A 510 -11.16 -14.44 -7.20
C GLN A 510 -12.04 -13.19 -7.27
N ASP A 511 -13.32 -13.38 -6.96
CA ASP A 511 -14.33 -12.33 -6.91
C ASP A 511 -14.82 -12.08 -5.47
N PRO A 512 -15.29 -10.86 -5.16
CA PRO A 512 -15.88 -10.56 -3.86
C PRO A 512 -17.13 -11.41 -3.63
N ILE A 513 -17.21 -12.00 -2.44
CA ILE A 513 -18.34 -12.82 -2.01
C ILE A 513 -19.33 -11.96 -1.23
N VAL A 514 -18.79 -11.12 -0.35
CA VAL A 514 -19.56 -10.14 0.41
C VAL A 514 -19.59 -8.85 -0.39
N GLN A 515 -20.74 -8.61 -1.04
CA GLN A 515 -20.94 -7.41 -1.86
C GLN A 515 -20.85 -6.14 -1.02
N GLY A 516 -20.01 -5.21 -1.46
CA GLY A 516 -19.96 -3.86 -0.92
C GLY A 516 -20.95 -2.92 -1.64
N PRO A 517 -21.16 -1.70 -1.13
CA PRO A 517 -21.98 -0.69 -1.80
C PRO A 517 -21.45 -0.29 -3.18
N ALA A 518 -20.13 -0.27 -3.36
CA ALA A 518 -19.46 0.10 -4.60
C ALA A 518 -18.13 -0.66 -4.74
N PRO A 519 -18.16 -1.99 -5.01
CA PRO A 519 -16.98 -2.85 -4.94
C PRO A 519 -15.94 -2.59 -6.05
N ALA A 520 -16.31 -1.80 -7.07
CA ALA A 520 -15.43 -1.36 -8.14
C ALA A 520 -15.78 0.07 -8.59
N ALA A 521 -14.79 0.80 -9.09
CA ALA A 521 -14.96 2.12 -9.68
C ALA A 521 -14.73 2.07 -11.18
N SER A 522 -15.58 2.74 -11.96
CA SER A 522 -15.43 2.86 -13.41
C SER A 522 -15.09 4.30 -13.78
N VAL A 523 -14.06 4.49 -14.63
CA VAL A 523 -13.62 5.82 -15.08
C VAL A 523 -13.40 5.82 -16.57
N HIS A 524 -14.08 6.74 -17.25
CA HIS A 524 -13.81 7.04 -18.66
C HIS A 524 -12.65 8.03 -18.75
N PHE A 525 -11.51 7.58 -19.26
CA PHE A 525 -10.27 8.35 -19.29
C PHE A 525 -10.28 9.33 -20.45
N LYS A 526 -10.33 10.63 -20.16
CA LYS A 526 -10.42 11.70 -21.17
C LYS A 526 -9.13 12.50 -21.23
N ARG A 527 -8.92 13.22 -22.32
CA ARG A 527 -7.83 14.20 -22.37
C ARG A 527 -8.32 15.54 -21.82
N PHE A 528 -7.88 15.92 -20.62
CA PHE A 528 -8.19 17.23 -20.03
C PHE A 528 -7.08 18.27 -20.23
N ILE A 529 -5.86 17.85 -20.60
CA ILE A 529 -4.78 18.79 -20.95
C ILE A 529 -5.11 19.50 -22.26
N ALA A 530 -5.10 20.83 -22.21
CA ALA A 530 -5.21 21.68 -23.40
C ALA A 530 -3.93 21.59 -24.27
N PRO A 531 -4.02 21.78 -25.59
CA PRO A 531 -2.84 21.96 -26.42
C PRO A 531 -1.94 23.07 -25.88
N ALA A 532 -0.62 22.84 -25.88
CA ALA A 532 0.35 23.86 -25.51
C ALA A 532 0.38 25.01 -26.53
N ASN A 533 1.19 26.04 -26.25
CA ASN A 533 1.37 27.17 -27.15
C ASN A 533 1.83 26.72 -28.55
N LEU A 534 1.29 27.38 -29.58
CA LEU A 534 1.75 27.22 -30.96
C LEU A 534 3.23 27.61 -31.08
N ARG A 535 3.97 26.87 -31.91
CA ARG A 535 5.39 27.13 -32.16
C ARG A 535 5.54 27.78 -33.53
N VAL A 536 5.84 29.08 -33.55
CA VAL A 536 6.17 29.80 -34.78
C VAL A 536 7.69 29.90 -34.86
N LEU A 537 8.29 29.29 -35.88
CA LEU A 537 9.74 29.11 -35.95
C LEU A 537 10.47 30.34 -36.47
N ASN A 538 9.86 31.04 -37.40
CA ASN A 538 10.40 32.23 -38.04
C ASN A 538 9.78 33.51 -37.46
N LEU A 539 9.36 33.47 -36.19
CA LEU A 539 8.70 34.61 -35.54
C LEU A 539 9.65 35.79 -35.41
N GLU A 540 10.90 35.55 -35.03
CA GLU A 540 11.93 36.60 -34.95
C GLU A 540 12.25 37.17 -36.33
N ASP A 541 12.40 36.34 -37.36
CA ASP A 541 12.60 36.80 -38.74
C ASP A 541 11.41 37.64 -39.24
N ALA A 542 10.19 37.25 -38.84
CA ALA A 542 8.98 37.99 -39.16
C ALA A 542 8.90 39.36 -38.44
N PHE A 543 9.52 39.51 -37.27
CA PHE A 543 9.54 40.78 -36.50
C PHE A 543 10.82 41.62 -36.67
N ASN A 544 11.92 41.04 -37.20
CA ASN A 544 13.23 41.68 -37.32
C ASN A 544 13.39 42.56 -38.58
N SER A 545 12.31 42.89 -39.31
CA SER A 545 12.31 44.08 -40.17
C SER A 545 12.50 45.31 -39.27
N ALA A 546 13.56 46.09 -39.50
CA ALA A 546 14.22 47.02 -38.58
C ALA A 546 13.40 48.20 -37.95
N SER A 547 12.07 48.12 -37.85
CA SER A 547 11.21 49.21 -37.37
C SER A 547 10.26 48.88 -36.21
N ASN A 548 10.08 47.63 -35.78
CA ASN A 548 8.90 47.29 -34.95
C ASN A 548 9.24 46.97 -33.48
N SER A 549 9.19 48.03 -32.65
CA SER A 549 9.21 47.91 -31.18
C SER A 549 7.86 47.47 -30.58
N THR A 550 6.81 47.50 -31.40
CA THR A 550 5.49 46.90 -31.15
C THR A 550 5.47 45.55 -31.85
N LYS A 551 4.89 44.49 -31.26
CA LYS A 551 4.73 43.17 -31.89
C LYS A 551 3.68 43.22 -33.03
N HIS A 552 3.88 44.09 -33.99
CA HIS A 552 3.04 44.35 -35.14
C HIS A 552 3.92 44.25 -36.38
N ILE A 553 3.43 43.62 -37.45
CA ILE A 553 4.14 43.51 -38.72
C ILE A 553 3.32 44.32 -39.72
N GLU A 554 3.76 45.54 -40.02
CA GLU A 554 3.24 46.28 -41.16
C GLU A 554 3.94 45.74 -42.42
N PHE A 555 3.18 45.05 -43.28
CA PHE A 555 3.69 44.50 -44.53
C PHE A 555 3.18 45.32 -45.71
N PHE A 556 4.08 46.05 -46.36
CA PHE A 556 3.84 46.72 -47.63
C PHE A 556 4.77 46.09 -48.66
N ASN A 557 4.21 45.37 -49.63
CA ASN A 557 4.99 44.51 -50.52
C ASN A 557 5.50 45.20 -51.77
N GLN A 558 5.40 46.53 -51.85
CA GLN A 558 5.79 47.30 -53.04
C GLN A 558 6.90 48.26 -52.68
N THR A 559 8.02 48.14 -53.39
CA THR A 559 9.22 48.97 -53.21
C THR A 559 9.63 49.50 -54.57
N ILE A 560 9.89 50.80 -54.67
CA ILE A 560 10.36 51.43 -55.90
C ILE A 560 11.88 51.50 -55.83
N ASP A 561 12.56 50.69 -56.64
CA ASP A 561 14.02 50.72 -56.78
C ASP A 561 14.37 51.12 -58.21
N ASP A 562 15.14 52.20 -58.36
CA ASP A 562 15.50 52.81 -59.66
C ASP A 562 14.33 53.06 -60.65
N GLY A 563 13.12 53.30 -60.12
CA GLY A 563 11.93 53.61 -60.93
C GLY A 563 11.18 52.39 -61.47
N GLU A 564 11.61 51.17 -61.12
CA GLU A 564 10.85 49.95 -61.34
C GLU A 564 10.14 49.50 -60.06
N GLU A 565 8.91 49.01 -60.21
CA GLU A 565 8.17 48.41 -59.11
C GLU A 565 8.72 47.02 -58.82
N THR A 566 9.35 46.86 -57.66
CA THR A 566 9.75 45.56 -57.13
C THR A 566 8.77 45.14 -56.05
N TYR A 567 8.37 43.86 -56.07
CA TYR A 567 7.44 43.33 -55.08
C TYR A 567 8.15 42.34 -54.15
N ASP A 568 8.12 42.63 -52.85
CA ASP A 568 8.65 41.71 -51.84
C ASP A 568 7.76 40.47 -51.70
N SER A 569 8.37 39.35 -51.35
CA SER A 569 7.65 38.11 -51.10
C SER A 569 6.70 38.27 -49.91
N ASN A 570 5.48 37.74 -50.02
CA ASN A 570 4.50 37.73 -48.93
C ASN A 570 5.10 37.18 -47.62
N PRO A 571 4.70 37.72 -46.44
CA PRO A 571 5.13 37.19 -45.16
C PRO A 571 4.67 35.75 -45.07
N HIS A 572 5.60 34.87 -44.73
CA HIS A 572 5.32 33.46 -44.49
C HIS A 572 5.52 33.19 -43.00
N LEU A 573 4.63 32.38 -42.41
CA LEU A 573 4.78 31.89 -41.04
C LEU A 573 4.99 30.38 -41.07
N GLU A 574 6.12 29.91 -40.55
CA GLU A 574 6.36 28.49 -40.35
C GLU A 574 5.87 28.08 -38.96
N ILE A 575 4.74 27.36 -38.95
CA ILE A 575 4.09 26.91 -37.71
C ILE A 575 4.34 25.42 -37.52
N LYS A 576 4.86 25.05 -36.35
CA LYS A 576 4.94 23.66 -35.87
C LYS A 576 3.85 23.38 -34.84
N ARG A 577 3.46 22.11 -34.78
CA ARG A 577 2.49 21.64 -33.78
C ARG A 577 2.98 21.96 -32.36
N PRO A 578 2.05 22.26 -31.43
CA PRO A 578 2.35 22.30 -30.01
C PRO A 578 3.03 21.02 -29.54
N LEU A 579 3.74 21.11 -28.42
CA LEU A 579 4.39 19.96 -27.81
C LEU A 579 3.50 19.31 -26.75
N LEU A 580 3.60 17.99 -26.62
CA LEU A 580 2.95 17.17 -25.61
C LEU A 580 3.98 16.27 -24.93
N GLY A 581 4.08 16.39 -23.61
CA GLY A 581 5.06 15.66 -22.79
C GLY A 581 4.58 14.28 -22.33
N TYR A 582 5.45 13.60 -21.59
CA TYR A 582 5.13 12.37 -20.86
C TYR A 582 4.27 12.66 -19.61
N PRO A 583 3.36 11.76 -19.20
CA PRO A 583 2.94 10.54 -19.89
C PRO A 583 1.86 10.79 -20.96
N ALA A 584 1.34 12.02 -21.06
CA ALA A 584 0.20 12.38 -21.89
C ALA A 584 0.33 11.99 -23.37
N VAL A 585 1.52 12.10 -23.96
CA VAL A 585 1.74 11.71 -25.35
C VAL A 585 1.56 10.21 -25.58
N VAL A 586 1.93 9.38 -24.60
CA VAL A 586 1.77 7.91 -24.66
C VAL A 586 0.30 7.53 -24.68
N PHE A 587 -0.52 8.24 -23.89
CA PHE A 587 -1.96 8.00 -23.77
C PHE A 587 -2.75 8.26 -25.06
N THR A 588 -2.18 9.00 -26.02
CA THR A 588 -2.84 9.28 -27.32
C THR A 588 -2.91 8.06 -28.23
N ASN A 589 -2.04 7.06 -28.02
CA ASN A 589 -1.83 5.89 -28.88
C ASN A 589 -1.46 6.20 -30.35
N LYS A 590 -1.26 7.47 -30.73
CA LYS A 590 -1.09 7.84 -32.16
C LYS A 590 0.28 7.49 -32.70
N TYR A 591 1.33 7.66 -31.89
CA TYR A 591 2.69 7.27 -32.25
C TYR A 591 2.81 5.76 -32.40
N GLN A 592 2.24 5.01 -31.45
CA GLN A 592 2.23 3.54 -31.45
C GLN A 592 1.48 2.99 -32.66
N LEU A 593 0.32 3.55 -33.01
CA LEU A 593 -0.42 3.19 -34.22
C LEU A 593 0.34 3.51 -35.52
N ALA A 594 1.26 4.48 -35.48
CA ALA A 594 2.15 4.80 -36.59
C ALA A 594 3.44 3.95 -36.61
N GLY A 595 3.55 2.93 -35.74
CA GLY A 595 4.72 2.06 -35.63
C GLY A 595 5.92 2.71 -34.94
N GLN A 596 5.71 3.79 -34.19
CA GLN A 596 6.76 4.50 -33.45
C GLN A 596 6.60 4.28 -31.95
N ASP A 597 7.72 4.24 -31.22
CA ASP A 597 7.72 4.20 -29.75
C ASP A 597 7.89 5.63 -29.21
N PRO A 598 6.84 6.25 -28.64
CA PRO A 598 6.94 7.61 -28.09
C PRO A 598 7.92 7.71 -26.92
N ILE A 599 8.10 6.65 -26.13
CA ILE A 599 9.04 6.64 -25.00
C ILE A 599 10.48 6.68 -25.53
N PHE A 600 10.79 5.83 -26.51
CA PHE A 600 12.08 5.86 -27.18
C PHE A 600 12.36 7.21 -27.84
N LEU A 601 11.36 7.81 -28.52
CA LEU A 601 11.52 9.13 -29.14
C LEU A 601 11.82 10.22 -28.10
N LEU A 602 11.12 10.23 -26.96
CA LEU A 602 11.34 11.19 -25.86
C LEU A 602 12.75 11.06 -25.26
N LYS A 603 13.22 9.83 -25.02
CA LYS A 603 14.56 9.56 -24.48
C LYS A 603 15.70 10.02 -25.42
N ASN A 604 15.43 10.11 -26.72
CA ASN A 604 16.40 10.55 -27.73
C ASN A 604 16.33 12.04 -28.07
N ILE A 605 15.51 12.83 -27.37
CA ILE A 605 15.49 14.30 -27.57
C ILE A 605 16.84 14.88 -27.11
N PRO A 606 17.57 15.62 -27.97
CA PRO A 606 18.88 16.18 -27.63
C PRO A 606 18.82 17.09 -26.41
N VAL A 607 19.76 16.88 -25.48
CA VAL A 607 19.94 17.68 -24.26
C VAL A 607 21.22 18.49 -24.36
N GLU A 608 21.12 19.80 -24.22
CA GLU A 608 22.27 20.70 -24.12
C GLU A 608 22.81 20.70 -22.70
N LYS A 609 24.09 20.34 -22.59
CA LYS A 609 24.82 20.44 -21.33
C LYS A 609 25.59 21.74 -21.28
N ASP A 610 25.60 22.33 -20.10
CA ASP A 610 26.52 23.39 -19.76
C ASP A 610 27.96 22.85 -19.91
N PRO A 611 28.81 23.46 -20.75
CA PRO A 611 30.13 22.94 -21.06
C PRO A 611 31.09 22.98 -19.87
N ASP A 612 30.85 23.85 -18.87
CA ASP A 612 31.73 24.05 -17.72
C ASP A 612 31.36 23.13 -16.55
N THR A 613 30.06 22.86 -16.36
CA THR A 613 29.55 22.04 -15.24
C THR A 613 29.15 20.62 -15.66
N GLY A 614 28.92 20.38 -16.95
CA GLY A 614 28.40 19.11 -17.48
C GLY A 614 26.95 18.82 -17.08
N LEU A 615 26.28 19.76 -16.41
CA LEU A 615 24.88 19.70 -16.01
C LEU A 615 23.98 20.12 -17.18
N LEU A 616 22.70 19.74 -17.16
CA LEU A 616 21.73 20.24 -18.13
C LEU A 616 21.57 21.75 -17.95
N LYS A 617 21.54 22.51 -19.07
CA LYS A 617 21.26 23.94 -19.00
C LYS A 617 19.86 24.16 -18.41
N ALA A 618 19.73 25.05 -17.43
CA ALA A 618 18.50 25.31 -16.67
C ALA A 618 17.29 25.76 -17.50
N GLN A 619 17.49 26.10 -18.78
CA GLN A 619 16.46 26.54 -19.72
C GLN A 619 15.90 25.42 -20.62
N GLN A 620 16.30 24.16 -20.44
CA GLN A 620 15.77 23.10 -21.28
C GLN A 620 14.32 22.74 -20.91
N VAL A 621 13.45 23.09 -21.85
CA VAL A 621 12.04 22.68 -21.96
C VAL A 621 11.91 21.18 -21.71
N GLU A 622 10.95 20.78 -20.89
CA GLU A 622 10.61 19.37 -20.66
C GLU A 622 10.55 18.58 -21.98
N PRO A 623 11.20 17.40 -22.08
CA PRO A 623 11.18 16.60 -23.29
C PRO A 623 9.74 16.28 -23.72
N ALA A 624 9.41 16.65 -24.96
CA ALA A 624 8.05 16.54 -25.47
C ALA A 624 8.04 16.34 -26.99
N LEU A 625 7.03 15.65 -27.50
CA LEU A 625 6.84 15.38 -28.92
C LEU A 625 5.73 16.26 -29.50
N ALA A 626 5.65 16.35 -30.83
CA ALA A 626 4.56 17.06 -31.49
C ALA A 626 3.21 16.44 -31.11
N ASP A 627 2.27 17.26 -30.66
CA ASP A 627 0.93 16.80 -30.31
C ASP A 627 0.25 16.18 -31.54
N PRO A 628 -0.07 14.88 -31.51
CA PRO A 628 -0.61 14.20 -32.68
C PRO A 628 -2.09 14.54 -32.91
N ASP A 629 -2.79 15.09 -31.92
CA ASP A 629 -4.21 15.43 -32.02
C ASP A 629 -4.46 16.84 -32.57
N VAL A 630 -3.44 17.72 -32.55
CA VAL A 630 -3.53 19.06 -33.15
C VAL A 630 -3.39 18.97 -34.67
N LYS A 631 -4.50 19.19 -35.38
CA LYS A 631 -4.59 19.05 -36.85
C LYS A 631 -4.91 20.34 -37.61
N LYS A 632 -5.32 21.40 -36.91
CA LYS A 632 -5.74 22.68 -37.49
C LYS A 632 -5.24 23.83 -36.64
N VAL A 633 -5.02 24.97 -37.28
CA VAL A 633 -4.74 26.26 -36.66
C VAL A 633 -5.68 27.30 -37.28
N GLU A 634 -6.15 28.23 -36.47
CA GLU A 634 -6.90 29.40 -36.93
C GLU A 634 -5.97 30.61 -36.94
N VAL A 635 -5.99 31.37 -38.03
CA VAL A 635 -5.23 32.61 -38.17
C VAL A 635 -6.25 33.71 -38.38
N ILE A 636 -6.33 34.64 -37.43
CA ILE A 636 -7.16 35.83 -37.52
C ILE A 636 -6.29 36.95 -38.06
N VAL A 637 -6.71 37.55 -39.17
CA VAL A 637 -6.06 38.71 -39.79
C VAL A 637 -6.97 39.90 -39.49
N GLU A 638 -6.46 40.86 -38.73
CA GLU A 638 -7.16 42.12 -38.37
C GLU A 638 -6.69 43.29 -39.22
#